data_AF-A0A7R7DJ89-F1
#
_entry.id   AF-A0A7R7DJ89-F1
#
_cell.length_a   1.000
_cell.length_b   1.000
_cell.length_c   1.000
_cell.angle_alpha   90.00
_cell.angle_beta   90.00
_cell.angle_gamma   90.00
#
_symmetry.space_group_name_H-M   'P 1'
#
loop_
_entity.id
_entity.type
_entity.pdbx_description
1 polymer ?
#
loop_
_entity_poly.entity_id
_entity_poly.type
_entity_poly.pdbx_seq_one_letter_code
_entity_poly.pdbx_strand_id
1 'polypeptide(L)'
;MPRLLKVDLVVLLGKLPDDRLSLPGWGSASVATWRALLRSVPTDRRAFESRYEKDWDDTIARLAAHCRQPHPLRHDKLYGRLSVLLLTMLALDHSQRYRSYRGGRPDAPGGGATGLGHDCELLCRPLLAQPPVRAALLELYEPANDPAAAREWAAIDPATLGFHRHGTTSFIVSGARRAVSQGARRRFALKCLILPYLEIPTIERATRGYLASYQRDEEGLRHLARLWASSDSWVLMDFVPGRTLAERLADEPAPRPGDPLRLDLLERYGAALFEALRELDRVGLTHQDLSPSNIIVAESEADAGTGRVTMTLLDLGANYLYAQALPGDAAPDLPFVAPEVRRDGSGSRADLYSLGQLLVLLGTGAPADRGIVPDDFYAETPLMARFLEDLLDADPARRLLLFRPEPDSSLYGQLGRWFAEELTALRAAYTERVRPARADVRDNLLGLFHPFSGAPRRQRRLLAVRRAQRSYAEHRKNMRLRWLLGWSLLSATLSYLGGLLVLTYLLRELGLDFGGPALSVAQRVTGTGPDGIPFLDRLRAADYPVPDPRHNLLILAVGFTFVLVCAKYYQGLFAGLTPLVTGRHAGRLSVLAVVAEVAMRATVVASPVAIALPVVVERRWWLICVASGMTLVLFCNAAISGYARAVLRRARAAELSTVPVTVPGVQRYTSWLAGNVLYAFVLWLLAPLLYYGVLQDTPVYLVAVIIANVPQMYLIKCGIEAVGIRVGLGRACLAAERLATIPVPEPAPRPADHPVSPGMSVPTDAVAAN
;
A
#
# COMPACT_ATOMS: atom_id res chain seq x y z
N MET A 1 -0.87 -32.09 40.91
CA MET A 1 -1.49 -32.53 39.63
C MET A 1 -1.11 -33.97 39.38
N PRO A 2 -2.04 -34.95 39.45
CA PRO A 2 -1.65 -36.34 39.34
C PRO A 2 -1.37 -36.74 37.89
N ARG A 3 -0.34 -37.58 37.72
CA ARG A 3 0.31 -38.05 36.48
C ARG A 3 -0.56 -38.86 35.49
N LEU A 4 -1.89 -38.76 35.54
CA LEU A 4 -2.79 -39.74 34.89
C LEU A 4 -3.29 -39.40 33.46
N LEU A 5 -3.20 -38.16 32.98
CA LEU A 5 -3.74 -37.80 31.66
C LEU A 5 -2.82 -38.10 30.46
N LYS A 6 -1.55 -38.44 30.68
CA LYS A 6 -0.58 -38.64 29.58
C LYS A 6 -0.74 -39.97 28.82
N VAL A 7 -1.48 -40.93 29.35
CA VAL A 7 -1.59 -42.32 28.82
C VAL A 7 -2.88 -42.55 28.02
N ASP A 8 -3.84 -41.63 28.05
CA ASP A 8 -5.21 -41.88 27.61
C ASP A 8 -5.45 -41.78 26.09
N LEU A 9 -4.88 -40.77 25.42
CA LEU A 9 -5.09 -40.59 23.97
C LEU A 9 -4.35 -41.64 23.14
N VAL A 10 -3.16 -42.08 23.56
CA VAL A 10 -2.41 -43.16 22.89
C VAL A 10 -3.19 -44.46 22.91
N VAL A 11 -3.79 -44.80 24.06
CA VAL A 11 -4.63 -45.99 24.22
C VAL A 11 -5.89 -45.88 23.36
N LEU A 12 -6.51 -44.70 23.29
CA LEU A 12 -7.67 -44.45 22.44
C LEU A 12 -7.33 -44.62 20.95
N LEU A 13 -6.21 -44.03 20.50
CA LEU A 13 -5.76 -44.07 19.10
C LEU A 13 -5.22 -45.44 18.67
N GLY A 14 -4.57 -46.17 19.57
CA GLY A 14 -4.04 -47.51 19.30
C GLY A 14 -5.11 -48.58 19.11
N LYS A 15 -6.36 -48.33 19.52
CA LYS A 15 -7.50 -49.25 19.41
C LYS A 15 -8.43 -48.96 18.23
N LEU A 16 -8.14 -47.93 17.43
CA LEU A 16 -8.84 -47.60 16.18
C LEU A 16 -8.07 -48.25 14.99
N PRO A 17 -8.68 -49.10 14.12
CA PRO A 17 -10.09 -49.43 13.96
C PRO A 17 -10.48 -50.88 14.35
N ASP A 18 -9.53 -51.68 14.85
CA ASP A 18 -9.60 -53.15 14.84
C ASP A 18 -10.58 -53.76 15.87
N ASP A 19 -11.02 -52.98 16.86
CA ASP A 19 -12.05 -53.43 17.79
C ASP A 19 -13.40 -52.79 17.48
N ARG A 20 -14.41 -53.63 17.21
CA ARG A 20 -15.82 -53.24 17.07
C ARG A 20 -16.32 -52.49 18.30
N LEU A 21 -16.12 -51.17 18.35
CA LEU A 21 -16.79 -50.17 19.20
C LEU A 21 -16.83 -50.43 20.72
N SER A 22 -16.14 -51.44 21.23
CA SER A 22 -15.96 -51.70 22.65
C SER A 22 -14.62 -51.14 23.10
N LEU A 23 -14.50 -49.80 23.15
CA LEU A 23 -13.42 -49.14 23.90
C LEU A 23 -13.81 -49.19 25.38
N PRO A 24 -13.40 -50.22 26.16
CA PRO A 24 -13.96 -50.45 27.48
C PRO A 24 -13.55 -49.28 28.39
N GLY A 25 -14.52 -48.66 29.05
CA GLY A 25 -14.32 -47.50 29.94
C GLY A 25 -14.45 -46.12 29.28
N TRP A 26 -14.27 -45.99 27.96
CA TRP A 26 -14.36 -44.68 27.28
C TRP A 26 -15.80 -44.24 26.96
N GLY A 27 -16.70 -45.20 26.72
CA GLY A 27 -18.13 -44.92 26.54
C GLY A 27 -18.83 -44.44 27.82
N SER A 28 -18.32 -44.82 28.99
CA SER A 28 -18.82 -44.41 30.31
C SER A 28 -17.99 -43.30 30.97
N ALA A 29 -16.88 -42.87 30.34
CA ALA A 29 -16.04 -41.81 30.88
C ALA A 29 -16.83 -40.50 31.08
N SER A 30 -16.47 -39.75 32.12
CA SER A 30 -17.15 -38.49 32.45
C SER A 30 -16.88 -37.41 31.39
N VAL A 31 -17.75 -36.40 31.31
CA VAL A 31 -17.54 -35.22 30.44
C VAL A 31 -16.24 -34.50 30.84
N ALA A 32 -15.94 -34.41 32.13
CA ALA A 32 -14.71 -33.81 32.64
C ALA A 32 -13.45 -34.54 32.13
N THR A 33 -13.48 -35.87 32.09
CA THR A 33 -12.39 -36.70 31.52
C THR A 33 -12.17 -36.37 30.05
N TRP A 34 -13.24 -36.29 29.26
CA TRP A 34 -13.15 -35.97 27.83
C TRP A 34 -12.70 -34.53 27.58
N ARG A 35 -13.18 -33.55 28.35
CA ARG A 35 -12.74 -32.15 28.26
C ARG A 35 -11.25 -32.02 28.59
N ALA A 36 -10.77 -32.74 29.61
CA ALA A 36 -9.35 -32.78 29.96
C ALA A 36 -8.49 -33.44 28.86
N LEU A 37 -8.97 -34.54 28.25
CA LEU A 37 -8.30 -35.18 27.12
C LEU A 37 -8.18 -34.23 25.93
N LEU A 38 -9.29 -33.58 25.53
CA LEU A 38 -9.31 -32.66 24.40
C LEU A 38 -8.40 -31.45 24.62
N ARG A 39 -8.38 -30.89 25.83
CA ARG A 39 -7.45 -29.80 26.21
C ARG A 39 -5.98 -30.23 26.11
N SER A 40 -5.68 -31.51 26.36
CA SER A 40 -4.31 -32.02 26.36
C SER A 40 -3.73 -32.31 24.97
N VAL A 41 -4.52 -32.22 23.90
CA VAL A 41 -4.06 -32.43 22.51
C VAL A 41 -3.07 -31.31 22.14
N PRO A 42 -1.83 -31.62 21.71
CA PRO A 42 -0.87 -30.62 21.26
C PRO A 42 -1.40 -29.77 20.10
N THR A 43 -1.06 -28.48 20.10
CA THR A 43 -1.55 -27.50 19.12
C THR A 43 -0.82 -27.51 17.78
N ASP A 44 0.32 -28.21 17.70
CA ASP A 44 1.11 -28.38 16.49
C ASP A 44 1.44 -29.85 16.22
N ARG A 45 1.54 -30.17 14.92
CA ARG A 45 1.82 -31.51 14.40
C ARG A 45 3.07 -32.17 15.00
N ARG A 46 4.17 -31.43 15.14
CA ARG A 46 5.45 -32.01 15.61
C ARG A 46 5.35 -32.41 17.08
N ALA A 47 4.74 -31.57 17.91
CA ALA A 47 4.50 -31.88 19.31
C ALA A 47 3.55 -33.07 19.47
N PHE A 48 2.55 -33.21 18.57
CA PHE A 48 1.69 -34.39 18.56
C PHE A 48 2.46 -35.67 18.21
N GLU A 49 3.18 -35.67 17.09
CA GLU A 49 3.95 -36.83 16.60
C GLU A 49 5.01 -37.25 17.61
N SER A 50 5.73 -36.28 18.19
CA SER A 50 6.73 -36.54 19.22
C SER A 50 6.14 -37.07 20.52
N ARG A 51 4.92 -36.65 20.90
CA ARG A 51 4.31 -37.05 22.16
C ARG A 51 3.63 -38.41 22.08
N TYR A 52 3.05 -38.74 20.93
CA TYR A 52 2.19 -39.91 20.77
C TYR A 52 2.79 -40.99 19.87
N GLU A 53 3.91 -40.72 19.20
CA GLU A 53 4.57 -41.65 18.26
C GLU A 53 3.60 -42.15 17.17
N LYS A 54 2.71 -41.25 16.74
CA LYS A 54 1.69 -41.47 15.71
C LYS A 54 1.72 -40.32 14.71
N ASP A 55 1.56 -40.66 13.44
CA ASP A 55 1.43 -39.67 12.36
C ASP A 55 0.11 -38.90 12.49
N TRP A 56 0.16 -37.58 12.34
CA TRP A 56 -1.00 -36.71 12.51
C TRP A 56 -2.05 -36.92 11.42
N ASP A 57 -1.61 -37.02 10.16
CA ASP A 57 -2.50 -37.14 9.01
C ASP A 57 -3.16 -38.54 8.98
N ASP A 58 -2.41 -39.61 9.27
CA ASP A 58 -2.94 -40.97 9.44
C ASP A 58 -3.97 -41.03 10.57
N THR A 59 -3.70 -40.35 11.70
CA THR A 59 -4.63 -40.31 12.83
C THR A 59 -5.96 -39.65 12.44
N ILE A 60 -5.90 -38.49 11.78
CA ILE A 60 -7.09 -37.80 11.26
C ILE A 60 -7.83 -38.69 10.26
N ALA A 61 -7.12 -39.34 9.34
CA ALA A 61 -7.71 -40.20 8.33
C ALA A 61 -8.45 -41.41 8.96
N ARG A 62 -7.84 -42.07 9.94
CA ARG A 62 -8.46 -43.19 10.68
C ARG A 62 -9.71 -42.75 11.45
N LEU A 63 -9.64 -41.62 12.17
CA LEU A 63 -10.79 -41.06 12.87
C LEU A 63 -11.91 -40.69 11.90
N ALA A 64 -11.59 -40.07 10.77
CA ALA A 64 -12.56 -39.72 9.74
C ALA A 64 -13.21 -40.97 9.11
N ALA A 65 -12.42 -42.00 8.82
CA ALA A 65 -12.93 -43.28 8.33
C ALA A 65 -13.88 -43.93 9.34
N HIS A 66 -13.51 -43.93 10.63
CA HIS A 66 -14.36 -44.46 11.69
C HIS A 66 -15.67 -43.67 11.84
N CYS A 67 -15.61 -42.33 11.84
CA CYS A 67 -16.79 -41.50 12.03
C CYS A 67 -17.77 -41.55 10.84
N ARG A 68 -17.33 -42.02 9.68
CA ARG A 68 -18.17 -42.27 8.49
C ARG A 68 -18.90 -43.61 8.51
N GLN A 69 -18.47 -44.56 9.35
CA GLN A 69 -19.10 -45.87 9.41
C GLN A 69 -20.40 -45.83 10.23
N PRO A 70 -21.42 -46.63 9.88
CA PRO A 70 -22.60 -46.81 10.72
C PRO A 70 -22.20 -47.40 12.08
N HIS A 71 -22.76 -46.85 13.17
CA HIS A 71 -22.53 -47.35 14.52
C HIS A 71 -23.85 -47.67 15.22
N PRO A 72 -23.89 -48.61 16.18
CA PRO A 72 -25.08 -48.91 16.96
C PRO A 72 -25.42 -47.79 17.96
N LEU A 73 -26.71 -47.51 18.14
CA LEU A 73 -27.23 -46.46 19.05
C LEU A 73 -26.70 -46.55 20.49
N ARG A 74 -26.38 -47.78 20.97
CA ARG A 74 -25.78 -47.99 22.30
C ARG A 74 -24.43 -47.29 22.50
N HIS A 75 -23.77 -46.84 21.42
CA HIS A 75 -22.48 -46.16 21.45
C HIS A 75 -22.57 -44.67 21.08
N ASP A 76 -23.76 -44.08 21.03
CA ASP A 76 -23.99 -42.68 20.64
C ASP A 76 -23.09 -41.70 21.39
N LYS A 77 -22.95 -41.85 22.71
CA LYS A 77 -22.09 -40.97 23.53
C LYS A 77 -20.61 -41.06 23.13
N LEU A 78 -20.12 -42.27 22.88
CA LEU A 78 -18.73 -42.48 22.48
C LEU A 78 -18.48 -41.95 21.07
N TYR A 79 -19.39 -42.25 20.14
CA TYR A 79 -19.33 -41.75 18.77
C TYR A 79 -19.34 -40.22 18.72
N GLY A 80 -20.25 -39.57 19.47
CA GLY A 80 -20.35 -38.12 19.53
C GLY A 80 -19.05 -37.47 20.00
N ARG A 81 -18.43 -38.01 21.06
CA ARG A 81 -17.19 -37.47 21.62
C ARG A 81 -15.97 -37.72 20.74
N LEU A 82 -15.88 -38.88 20.11
CA LEU A 82 -14.85 -39.17 19.08
C LEU A 82 -14.99 -38.22 17.88
N SER A 83 -16.21 -37.90 17.47
CA SER A 83 -16.45 -36.94 16.39
C SER A 83 -16.02 -35.52 16.78
N VAL A 84 -16.24 -35.10 18.03
CA VAL A 84 -15.74 -33.81 18.54
C VAL A 84 -14.20 -33.78 18.63
N LEU A 85 -13.57 -34.91 18.99
CA LEU A 85 -12.10 -35.05 18.90
C LEU A 85 -11.60 -34.87 17.46
N LEU A 86 -12.24 -35.52 16.50
CA LEU A 86 -11.93 -35.35 15.08
C LEU A 86 -12.07 -33.88 14.65
N LEU A 87 -13.19 -33.22 14.97
CA LEU A 87 -13.39 -31.79 14.68
C LEU A 87 -12.31 -30.90 15.30
N THR A 88 -11.87 -31.23 16.52
CA THR A 88 -10.79 -30.52 17.22
C THR A 88 -9.46 -30.67 16.48
N MET A 89 -9.09 -31.90 16.07
CA MET A 89 -7.86 -32.14 15.32
C MET A 89 -7.89 -31.47 13.93
N LEU A 90 -9.02 -31.53 13.24
CA LEU A 90 -9.20 -30.84 11.95
C LEU A 90 -9.06 -29.32 12.09
N ALA A 91 -9.62 -28.74 13.16
CA ALA A 91 -9.49 -27.31 13.43
C ALA A 91 -8.06 -26.90 13.77
N LEU A 92 -7.32 -27.73 14.52
CA LEU A 92 -5.89 -27.53 14.77
C LEU A 92 -5.04 -27.60 13.49
N ASP A 93 -5.33 -28.56 12.61
CA ASP A 93 -4.64 -28.69 11.32
C ASP A 93 -4.89 -27.45 10.45
N HIS A 94 -6.14 -26.97 10.37
CA HIS A 94 -6.48 -25.73 9.68
C HIS A 94 -5.73 -24.52 10.27
N SER A 95 -5.72 -24.38 11.60
CA SER A 95 -5.01 -23.33 12.31
C SER A 95 -3.50 -23.35 12.01
N GLN A 96 -2.88 -24.53 12.01
CA GLN A 96 -1.46 -24.69 11.70
C GLN A 96 -1.16 -24.33 10.24
N ARG A 97 -1.92 -24.86 9.27
CA ARG A 97 -1.74 -24.56 7.84
C ARG A 97 -1.92 -23.08 7.53
N TYR A 98 -2.89 -22.45 8.18
CA TYR A 98 -3.12 -21.01 8.06
C TYR A 98 -1.90 -20.21 8.54
N ARG A 99 -1.27 -20.59 9.67
CA ARG A 99 -0.04 -19.93 10.17
C ARG A 99 1.20 -20.17 9.30
N SER A 100 1.34 -21.39 8.80
CA SER A 100 2.49 -21.82 7.99
C SER A 100 2.31 -21.54 6.49
N TYR A 101 1.25 -20.83 6.09
CA TYR A 101 0.94 -20.58 4.69
C TYR A 101 2.08 -19.81 4.02
N ARG A 102 2.86 -20.47 3.15
CA ARG A 102 3.87 -19.80 2.32
C ARG A 102 3.22 -19.43 0.99
N GLY A 103 2.77 -18.19 0.87
CA GLY A 103 2.14 -17.70 -0.36
C GLY A 103 3.00 -17.95 -1.60
N GLY A 104 2.42 -18.59 -2.62
CA GLY A 104 3.06 -18.70 -3.94
C GLY A 104 2.52 -19.81 -4.86
N ARG A 105 1.58 -19.42 -5.75
CA ARG A 105 1.22 -19.93 -7.11
C ARG A 105 -0.23 -20.41 -7.27
N PRO A 106 -1.00 -19.80 -8.21
CA PRO A 106 -2.33 -20.27 -8.64
C PRO A 106 -2.32 -21.57 -9.47
N ASP A 107 -1.14 -22.07 -9.88
CA ASP A 107 -1.04 -23.19 -10.83
C ASP A 107 -1.14 -24.59 -10.19
N ALA A 108 -1.49 -24.68 -8.90
CA ALA A 108 -1.92 -25.93 -8.30
C ALA A 108 -3.45 -26.08 -8.53
N PRO A 109 -3.92 -27.11 -9.25
CA PRO A 109 -5.34 -27.25 -9.55
C PRO A 109 -6.13 -27.46 -8.25
N GLY A 110 -6.94 -26.47 -7.87
CA GLY A 110 -7.81 -26.52 -6.68
C GLY A 110 -8.04 -25.20 -5.92
N GLY A 111 -7.58 -24.06 -6.45
CA GLY A 111 -7.58 -22.77 -5.74
C GLY A 111 -8.91 -22.01 -5.70
N GLY A 112 -9.76 -22.34 -4.73
CA GLY A 112 -10.62 -21.36 -4.06
C GLY A 112 -10.10 -21.15 -2.62
N ALA A 113 -10.68 -20.22 -1.86
CA ALA A 113 -10.39 -20.02 -0.42
C ALA A 113 -10.64 -21.27 0.49
N THR A 114 -10.93 -22.42 -0.13
CA THR A 114 -11.15 -23.76 0.43
C THR A 114 -9.89 -24.65 0.43
N GLY A 115 -8.74 -24.21 -0.10
CA GLY A 115 -7.52 -25.02 -0.24
C GLY A 115 -6.73 -25.32 1.04
N LEU A 116 -7.19 -24.88 2.21
CA LEU A 116 -6.53 -25.08 3.50
C LEU A 116 -7.11 -26.30 4.25
N GLY A 117 -6.97 -27.52 3.72
CA GLY A 117 -7.34 -28.72 4.48
C GLY A 117 -8.25 -29.70 3.74
N HIS A 118 -9.06 -30.40 4.54
CA HIS A 118 -10.05 -31.37 4.09
C HIS A 118 -11.34 -30.67 3.65
N ASP A 119 -12.19 -31.37 2.90
CA ASP A 119 -13.50 -30.84 2.50
C ASP A 119 -14.50 -30.85 3.67
N CYS A 120 -14.78 -29.66 4.21
CA CYS A 120 -15.74 -29.47 5.29
C CYS A 120 -17.18 -29.83 4.90
N GLU A 121 -17.56 -29.72 3.61
CA GLU A 121 -18.89 -30.11 3.13
C GLU A 121 -19.07 -31.63 3.20
N LEU A 122 -17.99 -32.39 2.98
CA LEU A 122 -18.03 -33.86 2.99
C LEU A 122 -17.74 -34.47 4.37
N LEU A 123 -17.17 -33.72 5.31
CA LEU A 123 -16.80 -34.24 6.62
C LEU A 123 -17.46 -33.46 7.78
N CYS A 124 -17.06 -32.21 8.01
CA CYS A 124 -17.51 -31.45 9.18
C CYS A 124 -19.02 -31.22 9.23
N ARG A 125 -19.65 -30.87 8.10
CA ARG A 125 -21.09 -30.63 8.03
C ARG A 125 -21.92 -31.90 8.28
N PRO A 126 -21.67 -33.04 7.60
CA PRO A 126 -22.36 -34.29 7.90
C PRO A 126 -22.15 -34.75 9.35
N LEU A 127 -20.93 -34.62 9.89
CA LEU A 127 -20.64 -34.98 11.27
C LEU A 127 -21.49 -34.17 12.26
N LEU A 128 -21.52 -32.84 12.13
CA LEU A 128 -22.28 -32.00 13.05
C LEU A 128 -23.80 -32.03 12.81
N ALA A 129 -24.28 -32.65 11.73
CA ALA A 129 -25.70 -32.93 11.53
C ALA A 129 -26.20 -34.09 12.40
N GLN A 130 -25.31 -34.98 12.85
CA GLN A 130 -25.67 -36.16 13.63
C GLN A 130 -26.11 -35.79 15.06
N PRO A 131 -27.27 -36.26 15.55
CA PRO A 131 -27.75 -35.95 16.91
C PRO A 131 -26.76 -36.29 18.04
N PRO A 132 -26.06 -37.44 18.02
CA PRO A 132 -25.06 -37.76 19.06
C PRO A 132 -23.88 -36.78 19.11
N VAL A 133 -23.47 -36.24 17.96
CA VAL A 133 -22.35 -35.28 17.88
C VAL A 133 -22.77 -33.91 18.42
N ARG A 134 -24.00 -33.48 18.10
CA ARG A 134 -24.58 -32.23 18.64
C ARG A 134 -24.73 -32.31 20.17
N ALA A 135 -25.20 -33.44 20.67
CA ALA A 135 -25.29 -33.69 22.12
C ALA A 135 -23.91 -33.64 22.79
N ALA A 136 -22.92 -34.34 22.22
CA ALA A 136 -21.56 -34.33 22.75
C ALA A 136 -20.92 -32.93 22.72
N LEU A 137 -21.13 -32.15 21.66
CA LEU A 137 -20.65 -30.77 21.57
C LEU A 137 -21.25 -29.92 22.69
N LEU A 138 -22.57 -29.99 22.90
CA LEU A 138 -23.26 -29.22 23.94
C LEU A 138 -22.84 -29.62 25.35
N GLU A 139 -22.60 -30.91 25.61
CA GLU A 139 -22.04 -31.40 26.88
C GLU A 139 -20.61 -30.87 27.12
N LEU A 140 -19.75 -30.91 26.10
CA LEU A 140 -18.32 -30.57 26.25
C LEU A 140 -18.06 -29.06 26.40
N TYR A 141 -18.91 -28.22 25.80
CA TYR A 141 -18.81 -26.75 25.84
C TYR A 141 -19.78 -26.09 26.82
N GLU A 142 -20.45 -26.86 27.68
CA GLU A 142 -21.34 -26.30 28.70
C GLU A 142 -20.61 -25.22 29.53
N PRO A 143 -21.20 -24.02 29.70
CA PRO A 143 -20.57 -22.94 30.44
C PRO A 143 -20.46 -23.28 31.93
N ALA A 144 -19.25 -23.21 32.48
CA ALA A 144 -19.04 -23.34 33.91
C ALA A 144 -19.28 -21.98 34.60
N ASN A 145 -20.14 -21.95 35.62
CA ASN A 145 -20.22 -20.88 36.63
C ASN A 145 -20.63 -19.47 36.13
N ASP A 146 -21.38 -19.34 35.04
CA ASP A 146 -22.01 -18.08 34.61
C ASP A 146 -23.53 -18.26 34.38
N PRO A 147 -24.41 -17.74 35.26
CA PRO A 147 -25.85 -17.86 35.13
C PRO A 147 -26.43 -17.21 33.87
N ALA A 148 -25.82 -16.13 33.36
CA ALA A 148 -26.30 -15.46 32.15
C ALA A 148 -25.96 -16.27 30.90
N ALA A 149 -24.72 -16.75 30.80
CA ALA A 149 -24.31 -17.67 29.74
C ALA A 149 -25.11 -18.98 29.76
N ALA A 150 -25.39 -19.53 30.95
CA ALA A 150 -26.20 -20.74 31.12
C ALA A 150 -27.64 -20.58 30.61
N ARG A 151 -28.27 -19.40 30.82
CA ARG A 151 -29.62 -19.12 30.29
C ARG A 151 -29.64 -19.10 28.76
N GLU A 152 -28.67 -18.43 28.14
CA GLU A 152 -28.58 -18.40 26.68
C GLU A 152 -28.22 -19.77 26.09
N TRP A 153 -27.33 -20.52 26.76
CA TRP A 153 -26.98 -21.90 26.40
C TRP A 153 -28.20 -22.82 26.42
N ALA A 154 -29.02 -22.74 27.47
CA ALA A 154 -30.25 -23.51 27.60
C ALA A 154 -31.33 -23.14 26.56
N ALA A 155 -31.21 -21.98 25.91
CA ALA A 155 -32.15 -21.55 24.86
C ALA A 155 -31.81 -22.08 23.46
N ILE A 156 -30.64 -22.73 23.27
CA ILE A 156 -30.20 -23.30 22.00
C ILE A 156 -31.12 -24.47 21.59
N ASP A 157 -31.56 -24.51 20.33
CA ASP A 157 -32.22 -25.68 19.74
C ASP A 157 -31.16 -26.64 19.14
N PRO A 158 -30.87 -27.79 19.78
CA PRO A 158 -29.83 -28.70 19.32
C PRO A 158 -30.07 -29.22 17.90
N ALA A 159 -31.34 -29.33 17.47
CA ALA A 159 -31.69 -29.86 16.16
C ALA A 159 -31.26 -28.94 15.00
N THR A 160 -30.95 -27.68 15.31
CA THR A 160 -30.58 -26.66 14.31
C THR A 160 -29.06 -26.45 14.18
N LEU A 161 -28.26 -27.09 15.04
CA LEU A 161 -26.81 -26.91 15.04
C LEU A 161 -26.17 -27.45 13.76
N GLY A 162 -25.39 -26.63 13.08
CA GLY A 162 -24.68 -26.99 11.86
C GLY A 162 -23.31 -26.36 11.80
N PHE A 163 -22.33 -27.13 11.31
CA PHE A 163 -20.97 -26.64 11.17
C PHE A 163 -20.94 -25.50 10.16
N HIS A 164 -20.24 -24.41 10.48
CA HIS A 164 -20.12 -23.27 9.59
C HIS A 164 -18.70 -23.13 9.02
N ARG A 165 -17.68 -22.96 9.87
CA ARG A 165 -16.29 -22.72 9.41
C ARG A 165 -15.24 -22.98 10.49
N HIS A 166 -14.01 -23.30 10.10
CA HIS A 166 -12.84 -23.21 10.97
C HIS A 166 -12.27 -21.78 11.02
N GLY A 167 -11.66 -21.41 12.14
CA GLY A 167 -10.88 -20.20 12.34
C GLY A 167 -9.47 -20.53 12.84
N THR A 168 -8.74 -19.50 13.30
CA THR A 168 -7.35 -19.67 13.78
C THR A 168 -7.30 -20.22 15.21
N THR A 169 -8.21 -19.83 16.08
CA THR A 169 -8.30 -20.28 17.49
C THR A 169 -9.60 -21.00 17.81
N SER A 170 -10.53 -21.06 16.85
CA SER A 170 -11.90 -21.51 17.07
C SER A 170 -12.46 -22.23 15.86
N PHE A 171 -13.64 -22.82 16.00
CA PHE A 171 -14.53 -23.12 14.87
C PHE A 171 -15.92 -22.56 15.17
N ILE A 172 -16.69 -22.27 14.13
CA ILE A 172 -17.99 -21.63 14.21
C ILE A 172 -19.07 -22.66 13.93
N VAL A 173 -20.06 -22.71 14.81
CA VAL A 173 -21.29 -23.48 14.66
C VAL A 173 -22.44 -22.49 14.50
N SER A 174 -23.29 -22.70 13.50
CA SER A 174 -24.52 -21.93 13.33
C SER A 174 -25.70 -22.67 13.95
N GLY A 175 -26.70 -21.94 14.43
CA GLY A 175 -27.92 -22.53 14.99
C GLY A 175 -29.04 -21.51 15.17
N ALA A 176 -30.12 -21.92 15.82
CA ALA A 176 -31.22 -21.04 16.18
C ALA A 176 -31.69 -21.30 17.62
N ARG A 177 -32.30 -20.28 18.24
CA ARG A 177 -32.97 -20.45 19.54
C ARG A 177 -34.22 -21.32 19.40
N ARG A 178 -34.58 -22.00 20.48
CA ARG A 178 -35.89 -22.64 20.63
C ARG A 178 -36.99 -21.60 20.44
N ALA A 179 -37.98 -21.92 19.59
CA ALA A 179 -39.04 -20.97 19.27
C ALA A 179 -39.91 -20.72 20.51
N VAL A 180 -40.07 -19.46 20.88
CA VAL A 180 -41.04 -19.01 21.88
C VAL A 180 -42.19 -18.37 21.09
N SER A 181 -43.18 -19.18 20.68
CA SER A 181 -44.47 -18.82 20.03
C SER A 181 -44.48 -17.73 18.92
N GLN A 182 -44.93 -18.10 17.70
CA GLN A 182 -45.28 -17.23 16.56
C GLN A 182 -44.26 -16.14 16.08
N GLY A 183 -43.02 -16.15 16.57
CA GLY A 183 -41.92 -15.32 16.05
C GLY A 183 -40.94 -16.08 15.14
N ALA A 184 -40.24 -15.36 14.27
CA ALA A 184 -39.14 -15.92 13.48
C ALA A 184 -38.00 -16.41 14.41
N ARG A 185 -37.48 -17.62 14.16
CA ARG A 185 -36.37 -18.19 14.93
C ARG A 185 -35.10 -17.36 14.70
N ARG A 186 -34.63 -16.64 15.73
CA ARG A 186 -33.39 -15.86 15.64
C ARG A 186 -32.18 -16.80 15.50
N ARG A 187 -31.40 -16.61 14.43
CA ARG A 187 -30.20 -17.39 14.13
C ARG A 187 -28.99 -16.82 14.86
N PHE A 188 -28.07 -17.68 15.27
CA PHE A 188 -26.83 -17.32 15.93
C PHE A 188 -25.61 -17.98 15.30
N ALA A 189 -24.46 -17.37 15.54
CA ALA A 189 -23.14 -17.98 15.42
C ALA A 189 -22.58 -18.25 16.82
N LEU A 190 -22.19 -19.49 17.05
CA LEU A 190 -21.49 -19.94 18.25
C LEU A 190 -20.03 -20.20 17.87
N LYS A 191 -19.15 -19.29 18.30
CA LYS A 191 -17.71 -19.40 18.11
C LYS A 191 -17.13 -20.23 19.25
N CYS A 192 -16.83 -21.50 18.99
CA CYS A 192 -16.24 -22.43 19.96
C CYS A 192 -14.72 -22.38 19.90
N LEU A 193 -14.05 -22.02 21.01
CA LEU A 193 -12.61 -22.12 21.10
C LEU A 193 -12.16 -23.57 20.96
N ILE A 194 -11.12 -23.79 20.17
CA ILE A 194 -10.49 -25.11 20.09
C ILE A 194 -9.92 -25.42 21.48
N LEU A 195 -10.44 -26.47 22.14
CA LEU A 195 -10.21 -26.74 23.57
C LEU A 195 -8.72 -26.72 24.00
N PRO A 196 -7.75 -27.22 23.22
CA PRO A 196 -6.33 -27.03 23.48
C PRO A 196 -5.88 -25.59 23.77
N TYR A 197 -6.49 -24.58 23.14
CA TYR A 197 -6.14 -23.18 23.39
C TYR A 197 -6.64 -22.65 24.74
N LEU A 198 -7.47 -23.40 25.47
CA LEU A 198 -7.84 -23.06 26.85
C LEU A 198 -6.67 -23.22 27.82
N GLU A 199 -5.62 -23.95 27.46
CA GLU A 199 -4.37 -24.01 28.23
C GLU A 199 -3.59 -22.68 28.16
N ILE A 200 -4.00 -21.74 27.29
CA ILE A 200 -3.42 -20.40 27.18
C ILE A 200 -4.32 -19.42 27.98
N PRO A 201 -3.93 -18.99 29.19
CA PRO A 201 -4.82 -18.23 30.09
C PRO A 201 -5.22 -16.85 29.56
N THR A 202 -4.47 -16.29 28.61
CA THR A 202 -4.84 -15.03 27.95
C THR A 202 -6.01 -15.21 27.00
N ILE A 203 -6.04 -16.28 26.20
CA ILE A 203 -7.14 -16.61 25.28
C ILE A 203 -8.41 -16.91 26.08
N GLU A 204 -8.31 -17.78 27.10
CA GLU A 204 -9.45 -18.14 27.95
C GLU A 204 -10.07 -16.90 28.64
N ARG A 205 -9.24 -16.04 29.27
CA ARG A 205 -9.73 -14.83 29.92
C ARG A 205 -10.33 -13.83 28.94
N ALA A 206 -9.73 -13.66 27.76
CA ALA A 206 -10.24 -12.77 26.73
C ALA A 206 -11.60 -13.24 26.21
N THR A 207 -11.78 -14.55 25.99
CA THR A 207 -13.07 -15.12 25.58
C THR A 207 -14.13 -14.99 26.68
N ARG A 208 -13.77 -15.26 27.94
CA ARG A 208 -14.68 -15.06 29.08
C ARG A 208 -15.20 -13.62 29.17
N GLY A 209 -14.30 -12.65 29.06
CA GLY A 209 -14.63 -11.22 29.14
C GLY A 209 -15.18 -10.60 27.85
N TYR A 210 -15.32 -11.38 26.76
CA TYR A 210 -15.56 -10.83 25.42
C TYR A 210 -16.86 -10.01 25.34
N LEU A 211 -17.96 -10.52 25.90
CA LEU A 211 -19.24 -9.80 25.94
C LEU A 211 -19.08 -8.45 26.66
N ALA A 212 -18.48 -8.44 27.85
CA ALA A 212 -18.30 -7.24 28.66
C ALA A 212 -17.40 -6.20 27.96
N SER A 213 -16.37 -6.66 27.25
CA SER A 213 -15.44 -5.78 26.53
C SER A 213 -16.08 -5.11 25.32
N TYR A 214 -16.89 -5.84 24.53
CA TYR A 214 -17.28 -5.40 23.18
C TYR A 214 -18.77 -5.17 22.96
N GLN A 215 -19.67 -5.68 23.80
CA GLN A 215 -21.10 -5.40 23.66
C GLN A 215 -21.39 -3.94 24.02
N ARG A 216 -22.17 -3.26 23.18
CA ARG A 216 -22.62 -1.89 23.39
C ARG A 216 -24.13 -1.83 23.17
N ASP A 217 -24.84 -1.23 24.11
CA ASP A 217 -26.31 -1.12 24.09
C ASP A 217 -26.76 0.19 23.43
N GLU A 218 -26.19 0.48 22.26
CA GLU A 218 -26.64 1.58 21.40
C GLU A 218 -27.55 1.04 20.29
N GLU A 219 -28.69 1.70 20.10
CA GLU A 219 -29.56 1.40 18.97
C GLU A 219 -28.89 1.80 17.64
N GLY A 220 -29.09 0.97 16.61
CA GLY A 220 -28.64 1.28 15.26
C GLY A 220 -27.19 0.92 14.93
N LEU A 221 -26.46 0.19 15.79
CA LEU A 221 -25.18 -0.40 15.43
C LEU A 221 -25.39 -1.49 14.37
N ARG A 222 -25.00 -1.20 13.12
CA ARG A 222 -25.18 -2.06 11.95
C ARG A 222 -23.88 -2.69 11.46
N HIS A 223 -22.74 -2.16 11.91
CA HIS A 223 -21.41 -2.62 11.50
C HIS A 223 -20.79 -3.61 12.49
N LEU A 224 -21.50 -3.98 13.55
CA LEU A 224 -21.07 -4.93 14.57
C LEU A 224 -22.09 -6.04 14.76
N ALA A 225 -21.61 -7.26 14.92
CA ALA A 225 -22.45 -8.38 15.33
C ALA A 225 -22.87 -8.20 16.80
N ARG A 226 -24.18 -8.25 17.08
CA ARG A 226 -24.67 -8.20 18.46
C ARG A 226 -24.27 -9.47 19.20
N LEU A 227 -23.67 -9.30 20.37
CA LEU A 227 -23.27 -10.38 21.25
C LEU A 227 -24.42 -10.74 22.19
N TRP A 228 -24.57 -12.04 22.48
CA TRP A 228 -25.64 -12.55 23.36
C TRP A 228 -25.07 -13.04 24.68
N ALA A 229 -23.97 -13.80 24.63
CA ALA A 229 -23.28 -14.32 25.80
C ALA A 229 -21.83 -14.70 25.45
N SER A 230 -20.97 -14.78 26.45
CA SER A 230 -19.63 -15.35 26.33
C SER A 230 -19.32 -16.24 27.54
N SER A 231 -18.44 -17.23 27.36
CA SER A 231 -17.96 -18.12 28.41
C SER A 231 -16.43 -18.26 28.34
N ASP A 232 -15.85 -19.15 29.16
CA ASP A 232 -14.43 -19.48 29.07
C ASP A 232 -14.02 -20.13 27.73
N SER A 233 -14.99 -20.68 26.99
CA SER A 233 -14.74 -21.59 25.86
C SER A 233 -15.53 -21.27 24.60
N TRP A 234 -16.42 -20.27 24.64
CA TRP A 234 -17.18 -19.86 23.47
C TRP A 234 -17.72 -18.42 23.56
N VAL A 235 -18.07 -17.87 22.39
CA VAL A 235 -18.81 -16.61 22.24
C VAL A 235 -20.06 -16.85 21.40
N LEU A 236 -21.22 -16.40 21.86
CA LEU A 236 -22.51 -16.50 21.18
C LEU A 236 -22.94 -15.12 20.68
N MET A 237 -23.23 -15.00 19.40
CA MET A 237 -23.56 -13.75 18.73
C MET A 237 -24.57 -13.93 17.60
N ASP A 238 -25.11 -12.84 17.07
CA ASP A 238 -25.94 -12.86 15.87
C ASP A 238 -25.21 -13.54 14.70
N PHE A 239 -25.93 -14.40 13.96
CA PHE A 239 -25.39 -14.94 12.72
C PHE A 239 -25.41 -13.86 11.64
N VAL A 240 -24.22 -13.43 11.20
CA VAL A 240 -24.08 -12.46 10.12
C VAL A 240 -24.00 -13.22 8.79
N PRO A 241 -25.05 -13.19 7.93
CA PRO A 241 -25.00 -13.85 6.64
C PRO A 241 -24.11 -13.07 5.67
N GLY A 242 -23.37 -13.79 4.82
CA GLY A 242 -22.58 -13.19 3.75
C GLY A 242 -21.23 -13.87 3.57
N ARG A 243 -20.44 -13.29 2.68
CA ARG A 243 -19.05 -13.69 2.43
C ARG A 243 -18.11 -12.67 3.03
N THR A 244 -16.94 -13.13 3.44
CA THR A 244 -15.86 -12.25 3.90
C THR A 244 -15.33 -11.39 2.75
N LEU A 245 -14.71 -10.25 3.06
CA LEU A 245 -14.03 -9.42 2.06
C LEU A 245 -12.90 -10.22 1.40
N ALA A 246 -12.18 -11.07 2.14
CA ALA A 246 -11.18 -11.98 1.59
C ALA A 246 -11.76 -12.87 0.47
N GLU A 247 -12.90 -13.49 0.71
CA GLU A 247 -13.56 -14.35 -0.29
C GLU A 247 -14.10 -13.58 -1.48
N ARG A 248 -14.61 -12.36 -1.26
CA ARG A 248 -15.07 -11.51 -2.37
C ARG A 248 -13.90 -11.09 -3.26
N LEU A 249 -12.78 -10.69 -2.66
CA LEU A 249 -11.58 -10.28 -3.39
C LEU A 249 -10.90 -11.45 -4.11
N ALA A 250 -11.00 -12.68 -3.61
CA ALA A 250 -10.50 -13.86 -4.30
C ALA A 250 -11.22 -14.15 -5.63
N ASP A 251 -12.49 -13.75 -5.74
CA ASP A 251 -13.29 -13.90 -6.96
C ASP A 251 -13.15 -12.70 -7.90
N GLU A 252 -12.57 -11.58 -7.43
CA GLU A 252 -12.34 -10.43 -8.28
C GLU A 252 -11.30 -10.79 -9.35
N PRO A 253 -11.55 -10.44 -10.63
CA PRO A 253 -10.60 -10.74 -11.69
C PRO A 253 -9.27 -10.06 -11.41
N ALA A 254 -8.18 -10.69 -11.87
CA ALA A 254 -6.86 -10.09 -11.81
C ALA A 254 -6.86 -8.68 -12.46
N PRO A 255 -6.02 -7.76 -11.97
CA PRO A 255 -5.88 -6.43 -12.57
C PRO A 255 -5.68 -6.53 -14.10
N ARG A 256 -6.38 -5.68 -14.85
CA ARG A 256 -6.25 -5.66 -16.31
C ARG A 256 -4.84 -5.21 -16.69
N PRO A 257 -4.20 -5.80 -17.71
CA PRO A 257 -2.91 -5.33 -18.19
C PRO A 257 -2.96 -3.83 -18.53
N GLY A 258 -2.07 -3.04 -17.92
CA GLY A 258 -2.01 -1.59 -18.11
C GLY A 258 -2.92 -0.77 -17.19
N ASP A 259 -3.67 -1.40 -16.28
CA ASP A 259 -4.40 -0.70 -15.21
C ASP A 259 -3.54 -0.70 -13.92
N PRO A 260 -2.86 0.41 -13.59
CA PRO A 260 -1.95 0.47 -12.45
C PRO A 260 -2.67 0.40 -11.09
N LEU A 261 -3.97 0.77 -11.02
CA LEU A 261 -4.73 0.79 -9.77
C LEU A 261 -6.20 0.37 -9.98
N ARG A 262 -6.72 -0.48 -9.10
CA ARG A 262 -8.12 -0.95 -9.03
C ARG A 262 -9.02 0.09 -8.37
N LEU A 263 -9.28 1.18 -9.08
CA LEU A 263 -10.13 2.28 -8.59
C LEU A 263 -11.57 1.84 -8.32
N ASP A 264 -12.06 0.86 -9.07
CA ASP A 264 -13.37 0.24 -8.90
C ASP A 264 -13.54 -0.36 -7.50
N LEU A 265 -12.53 -1.06 -7.00
CA LEU A 265 -12.55 -1.70 -5.69
C LEU A 265 -12.39 -0.68 -4.56
N LEU A 266 -11.52 0.32 -4.76
CA LEU A 266 -11.37 1.44 -3.82
C LEU A 266 -12.69 2.21 -3.64
N GLU A 267 -13.45 2.42 -4.71
CA GLU A 267 -14.74 3.11 -4.66
C GLU A 267 -15.80 2.25 -3.98
N ARG A 268 -15.90 0.98 -4.37
CA ARG A 268 -16.90 0.05 -3.85
C ARG A 268 -16.73 -0.20 -2.35
N TYR A 269 -15.50 -0.46 -1.91
CA TYR A 269 -15.22 -0.95 -0.56
C TYR A 269 -14.67 0.13 0.37
N GLY A 270 -13.97 1.15 -0.13
CA GLY A 270 -13.29 2.15 0.70
C GLY A 270 -14.25 2.97 1.56
N ALA A 271 -15.34 3.48 0.99
CA ALA A 271 -16.33 4.27 1.75
C ALA A 271 -16.99 3.44 2.87
N ALA A 272 -17.34 2.19 2.58
CA ALA A 272 -17.93 1.27 3.56
C ALA A 272 -16.97 0.94 4.72
N LEU A 273 -15.67 0.80 4.44
CA LEU A 273 -14.63 0.62 5.47
C LEU A 273 -14.59 1.81 6.43
N PHE A 274 -14.55 3.04 5.89
CA PHE A 274 -14.54 4.24 6.73
C PHE A 274 -15.82 4.38 7.55
N GLU A 275 -16.96 3.99 6.99
CA GLU A 275 -18.24 4.06 7.70
C GLU A 275 -18.32 3.05 8.84
N ALA A 276 -17.84 1.82 8.64
CA ALA A 276 -17.75 0.80 9.68
C ALA A 276 -16.80 1.23 10.81
N LEU A 277 -15.61 1.73 10.48
CA LEU A 277 -14.64 2.21 11.47
C LEU A 277 -15.12 3.47 12.21
N ARG A 278 -15.86 4.34 11.53
CA ARG A 278 -16.51 5.50 12.15
C ARG A 278 -17.51 5.08 13.23
N GLU A 279 -18.29 4.04 12.98
CA GLU A 279 -19.25 3.54 13.96
C GLU A 279 -18.55 2.86 15.15
N LEU A 280 -17.49 2.09 14.89
CA LEU A 280 -16.65 1.47 15.92
C LEU A 280 -15.98 2.52 16.83
N ASP A 281 -15.37 3.54 16.24
CA ASP A 281 -14.73 4.68 16.93
C ASP A 281 -15.74 5.48 17.76
N ARG A 282 -16.96 5.68 17.23
CA ARG A 282 -18.04 6.40 17.93
C ARG A 282 -18.42 5.75 19.27
N VAL A 283 -18.31 4.41 19.37
CA VAL A 283 -18.60 3.67 20.60
C VAL A 283 -17.35 3.36 21.43
N GLY A 284 -16.23 4.03 21.13
CA GLY A 284 -14.97 3.93 21.86
C GLY A 284 -14.28 2.57 21.73
N LEU A 285 -14.53 1.85 20.63
CA LEU A 285 -13.92 0.55 20.37
C LEU A 285 -12.81 0.66 19.32
N THR A 286 -11.86 -0.27 19.40
CA THR A 286 -10.82 -0.52 18.39
C THR A 286 -10.86 -1.99 18.03
N HIS A 287 -10.69 -2.32 16.75
CA HIS A 287 -10.76 -3.70 16.26
C HIS A 287 -9.49 -4.47 16.61
N GLN A 288 -8.30 -3.89 16.40
CA GLN A 288 -6.98 -4.48 16.68
C GLN A 288 -6.58 -5.70 15.83
N ASP A 289 -7.49 -6.29 15.06
CA ASP A 289 -7.23 -7.40 14.14
C ASP A 289 -8.04 -7.23 12.84
N LEU A 290 -8.10 -6.00 12.35
CA LEU A 290 -8.87 -5.67 11.16
C LEU A 290 -8.20 -6.25 9.91
N SER A 291 -8.83 -7.24 9.29
CA SER A 291 -8.33 -7.94 8.12
C SER A 291 -9.47 -8.27 7.14
N PRO A 292 -9.17 -8.63 5.87
CA PRO A 292 -10.20 -9.05 4.92
C PRO A 292 -11.04 -10.24 5.39
N SER A 293 -10.47 -11.14 6.20
CA SER A 293 -11.16 -12.32 6.73
C SER A 293 -12.14 -11.98 7.86
N ASN A 294 -11.91 -10.86 8.56
CA ASN A 294 -12.72 -10.39 9.68
C ASN A 294 -13.80 -9.36 9.28
N ILE A 295 -14.03 -9.19 7.97
CA ILE A 295 -15.03 -8.26 7.45
C ILE A 295 -16.01 -9.05 6.60
N ILE A 296 -17.29 -9.10 6.98
CA ILE A 296 -18.35 -9.60 6.10
C ILE A 296 -18.91 -8.47 5.26
N VAL A 297 -19.06 -8.71 3.96
CA VAL A 297 -19.62 -7.77 3.00
C VAL A 297 -21.02 -8.24 2.61
N ALA A 298 -22.01 -7.41 2.95
CA ALA A 298 -23.39 -7.57 2.54
C ALA A 298 -23.77 -6.50 1.50
N GLU A 299 -24.48 -6.93 0.46
CA GLU A 299 -25.18 -6.03 -0.45
C GLU A 299 -26.64 -5.99 0.02
N SER A 300 -27.15 -4.81 0.34
CA SER A 300 -28.56 -4.66 0.67
C SER A 300 -29.40 -4.87 -0.59
N GLU A 301 -30.58 -5.50 -0.48
CA GLU A 301 -31.53 -5.58 -1.60
C GLU A 301 -31.94 -4.18 -2.10
N ALA A 302 -31.98 -3.19 -1.21
CA ALA A 302 -32.25 -1.79 -1.56
C ALA A 302 -31.09 -1.11 -2.32
N ASP A 303 -29.86 -1.63 -2.17
CA ASP A 303 -28.66 -1.12 -2.82
C ASP A 303 -28.25 -1.95 -4.06
N ALA A 304 -29.05 -2.96 -4.42
CA ALA A 304 -28.82 -3.81 -5.58
C ALA A 304 -28.67 -2.95 -6.86
N GLY A 305 -27.52 -3.05 -7.52
CA GLY A 305 -27.20 -2.26 -8.72
C GLY A 305 -26.60 -0.87 -8.48
N THR A 306 -26.57 -0.36 -7.24
CA THR A 306 -25.87 0.90 -6.89
C THR A 306 -24.38 0.69 -6.62
N GLY A 307 -23.97 -0.55 -6.35
CA GLY A 307 -22.60 -0.90 -5.97
C GLY A 307 -22.23 -0.52 -4.53
N ARG A 308 -23.17 -0.04 -3.71
CA ARG A 308 -22.94 0.19 -2.28
C ARG A 308 -22.98 -1.12 -1.51
N VAL A 309 -22.08 -1.24 -0.53
CA VAL A 309 -21.99 -2.40 0.34
C VAL A 309 -22.01 -1.98 1.79
N THR A 310 -22.57 -2.82 2.65
CA THR A 310 -22.48 -2.70 4.10
C THR A 310 -21.45 -3.70 4.62
N MET A 311 -20.58 -3.25 5.52
CA MET A 311 -19.57 -4.09 6.15
C MET A 311 -19.91 -4.36 7.60
N THR A 312 -19.81 -5.62 8.02
CA THR A 312 -19.88 -6.02 9.42
C THR A 312 -18.51 -6.50 9.87
N LEU A 313 -17.98 -5.89 10.92
CA LEU A 313 -16.71 -6.23 11.53
C LEU A 313 -16.90 -7.39 12.52
N LEU A 314 -16.05 -8.39 12.43
CA LEU A 314 -16.06 -9.60 13.23
C LEU A 314 -14.76 -9.72 14.03
N ASP A 315 -14.78 -10.53 15.08
CA ASP A 315 -13.59 -10.93 15.83
C ASP A 315 -12.76 -9.74 16.35
N LEU A 316 -13.38 -8.94 17.23
CA LEU A 316 -12.73 -7.78 17.82
C LEU A 316 -11.68 -8.22 18.85
N GLY A 317 -10.61 -7.44 18.93
CA GLY A 317 -9.48 -7.69 19.82
C GLY A 317 -8.30 -8.35 19.11
N ALA A 318 -7.12 -8.25 19.72
CA ALA A 318 -5.93 -8.85 19.16
C ALA A 318 -5.98 -10.38 19.20
N ASN A 319 -5.56 -11.02 18.11
CA ASN A 319 -5.33 -12.45 18.10
C ASN A 319 -3.98 -12.78 18.76
N TYR A 320 -4.05 -13.35 19.97
CA TYR A 320 -2.91 -13.66 20.82
C TYR A 320 -1.91 -14.66 20.22
N LEU A 321 -2.29 -15.39 19.16
CA LEU A 321 -1.37 -16.29 18.46
C LEU A 321 -0.29 -15.53 17.68
N TYR A 322 -0.51 -14.28 17.29
CA TYR A 322 0.49 -13.51 16.55
C TYR A 322 1.74 -13.20 17.38
N ALA A 323 1.60 -13.05 18.70
CA ALA A 323 2.73 -12.85 19.61
C ALA A 323 3.63 -14.10 19.73
N GLN A 324 3.07 -15.29 19.41
CA GLN A 324 3.77 -16.57 19.46
C GLN A 324 4.25 -17.04 18.07
N ALA A 325 3.91 -16.30 17.02
CA ALA A 325 4.31 -16.64 15.66
C ALA A 325 5.84 -16.54 15.50
N LEU A 326 6.44 -17.57 14.90
CA LEU A 326 7.88 -17.61 14.68
C LEU A 326 8.26 -16.68 13.51
N PRO A 327 9.50 -16.16 13.49
CA PRO A 327 10.01 -15.45 12.32
C PRO A 327 9.94 -16.34 11.07
N GLY A 328 9.10 -15.96 10.09
CA GLY A 328 8.87 -16.72 8.86
C GLY A 328 7.45 -17.28 8.71
N ASP A 329 6.60 -17.17 9.73
CA ASP A 329 5.16 -17.39 9.60
C ASP A 329 4.55 -16.32 8.67
N ALA A 330 3.71 -16.75 7.73
CA ALA A 330 3.17 -15.92 6.65
C ALA A 330 1.65 -16.07 6.54
N ALA A 331 0.98 -16.06 7.69
CA ALA A 331 -0.47 -16.08 7.76
C ALA A 331 -1.09 -15.00 6.85
N PRO A 332 -2.15 -15.32 6.07
CA PRO A 332 -2.74 -14.39 5.11
C PRO A 332 -3.11 -13.01 5.68
N ASP A 333 -3.58 -12.97 6.93
CA ASP A 333 -3.99 -11.71 7.57
C ASP A 333 -2.83 -10.96 8.28
N LEU A 334 -1.66 -11.59 8.44
CA LEU A 334 -0.51 -11.01 9.16
C LEU A 334 -0.06 -9.63 8.62
N PRO A 335 -0.07 -9.36 7.30
CA PRO A 335 0.29 -8.04 6.77
C PRO A 335 -0.60 -6.90 7.28
N PHE A 336 -1.86 -7.18 7.63
CA PHE A 336 -2.84 -6.19 8.09
C PHE A 336 -2.72 -5.90 9.59
N VAL A 337 -2.12 -6.82 10.36
CA VAL A 337 -1.94 -6.65 11.80
C VAL A 337 -0.83 -5.63 12.06
N ALA A 338 -1.16 -4.60 12.84
CA ALA A 338 -0.21 -3.54 13.16
C ALA A 338 0.99 -4.08 13.95
N PRO A 339 2.23 -3.58 13.71
CA PRO A 339 3.43 -4.09 14.37
C PRO A 339 3.37 -4.03 15.90
N GLU A 340 2.77 -2.98 16.46
CA GLU A 340 2.58 -2.83 17.91
C GLU A 340 1.57 -3.84 18.48
N VAL A 341 0.52 -4.23 17.74
CA VAL A 341 -0.40 -5.28 18.19
C VAL A 341 0.30 -6.63 18.24
N ARG A 342 1.14 -6.93 17.24
CA ARG A 342 1.92 -8.17 17.23
C ARG A 342 2.89 -8.28 18.40
N ARG A 343 3.41 -7.13 18.86
CA ARG A 343 4.37 -7.06 19.98
C ARG A 343 3.67 -7.03 21.34
N ASP A 344 2.70 -6.14 21.49
CA ASP A 344 2.14 -5.72 22.77
C ASP A 344 0.70 -6.23 22.98
N GLY A 345 0.11 -6.88 21.99
CA GLY A 345 -1.26 -7.43 22.04
C GLY A 345 -2.37 -6.38 21.97
N SER A 346 -2.03 -5.10 21.74
CA SER A 346 -3.00 -4.02 21.53
C SER A 346 -2.32 -2.76 20.97
N GLY A 347 -3.10 -1.83 20.42
CA GLY A 347 -2.58 -0.55 19.94
C GLY A 347 -3.71 0.41 19.59
N SER A 348 -3.69 1.62 20.17
CA SER A 348 -4.76 2.62 19.99
C SER A 348 -4.88 3.16 18.56
N ARG A 349 -3.82 3.01 17.75
CA ARG A 349 -3.75 3.43 16.35
C ARG A 349 -3.63 2.25 15.38
N ALA A 350 -3.82 1.02 15.86
CA ALA A 350 -3.64 -0.19 15.07
C ALA A 350 -4.56 -0.21 13.84
N ASP A 351 -5.83 0.15 14.02
CA ASP A 351 -6.84 0.15 12.97
C ASP A 351 -6.51 1.13 11.82
N LEU A 352 -5.72 2.18 12.07
CA LEU A 352 -5.23 3.07 11.01
C LEU A 352 -4.24 2.36 10.09
N TYR A 353 -3.33 1.57 10.66
CA TYR A 353 -2.39 0.77 9.88
C TYR A 353 -3.13 -0.30 9.07
N SER A 354 -4.05 -1.03 9.72
CA SER A 354 -4.86 -2.05 9.06
C SER A 354 -5.72 -1.47 7.93
N LEU A 355 -6.32 -0.29 8.15
CA LEU A 355 -7.04 0.45 7.11
C LEU A 355 -6.10 0.82 5.94
N GLY A 356 -4.90 1.33 6.21
CA GLY A 356 -3.91 1.61 5.17
C GLY A 356 -3.57 0.37 4.34
N GLN A 357 -3.41 -0.78 5.01
CA GLN A 357 -3.12 -2.06 4.35
C GLN A 357 -4.30 -2.53 3.49
N LEU A 358 -5.53 -2.39 3.97
CA LEU A 358 -6.74 -2.69 3.22
C LEU A 358 -6.89 -1.80 1.99
N LEU A 359 -6.63 -0.49 2.11
CA LEU A 359 -6.70 0.42 0.96
C LEU A 359 -5.62 0.09 -0.09
N VAL A 360 -4.42 -0.32 0.33
CA VAL A 360 -3.39 -0.79 -0.60
C VAL A 360 -3.84 -2.09 -1.28
N LEU A 361 -4.33 -3.08 -0.53
CA LEU A 361 -4.89 -4.32 -1.07
C LEU A 361 -5.98 -4.05 -2.11
N LEU A 362 -6.91 -3.15 -1.80
CA LEU A 362 -8.00 -2.78 -2.71
C LEU A 362 -7.48 -2.10 -3.98
N GLY A 363 -6.41 -1.29 -3.88
CA GLY A 363 -5.84 -0.58 -5.02
C GLY A 363 -4.93 -1.42 -5.90
N THR A 364 -4.21 -2.40 -5.37
CA THR A 364 -3.18 -3.16 -6.13
C THR A 364 -3.44 -4.66 -6.21
N GLY A 365 -4.38 -5.18 -5.43
CA GLY A 365 -4.62 -6.62 -5.26
C GLY A 365 -3.69 -7.31 -4.25
N ALA A 366 -2.76 -6.57 -3.63
CA ALA A 366 -1.85 -7.10 -2.61
C ALA A 366 -1.61 -6.07 -1.49
N PRO A 367 -1.44 -6.48 -0.22
CA PRO A 367 -1.10 -5.55 0.86
C PRO A 367 0.30 -4.92 0.66
N ALA A 368 0.57 -3.81 1.35
CA ALA A 368 1.87 -3.17 1.34
C ALA A 368 2.92 -4.04 2.04
N ASP A 369 4.05 -4.29 1.36
CA ASP A 369 5.19 -4.97 1.96
C ASP A 369 5.80 -4.10 3.06
N ARG A 370 5.70 -4.56 4.31
CA ARG A 370 6.21 -3.87 5.51
C ARG A 370 5.76 -2.41 5.64
N GLY A 371 4.56 -2.09 5.14
CA GLY A 371 4.00 -0.73 5.16
C GLY A 371 4.58 0.22 4.10
N ILE A 372 5.37 -0.28 3.14
CA ILE A 372 5.89 0.52 2.03
C ILE A 372 4.79 0.68 0.98
N VAL A 373 4.33 1.90 0.76
CA VAL A 373 3.30 2.19 -0.25
C VAL A 373 3.84 1.90 -1.66
N PRO A 374 3.10 1.13 -2.50
CA PRO A 374 3.51 0.82 -3.87
C PRO A 374 3.73 2.07 -4.76
N ASP A 375 4.66 1.95 -5.71
CA ASP A 375 5.04 3.05 -6.61
C ASP A 375 3.89 3.50 -7.53
N ASP A 376 2.92 2.62 -7.83
CA ASP A 376 1.74 2.94 -8.64
C ASP A 376 0.88 4.05 -8.02
N PHE A 377 0.73 4.05 -6.69
CA PHE A 377 0.07 5.15 -5.99
C PHE A 377 0.83 6.47 -6.19
N TYR A 378 2.16 6.47 -6.14
CA TYR A 378 2.95 7.68 -6.38
C TYR A 378 2.86 8.18 -7.83
N ALA A 379 2.80 7.26 -8.80
CA ALA A 379 2.71 7.60 -10.21
C ALA A 379 1.35 8.25 -10.53
N GLU A 380 0.27 7.59 -10.13
CA GLU A 380 -1.09 7.98 -10.46
C GLU A 380 -1.63 9.07 -9.54
N THR A 381 -1.53 8.86 -8.22
CA THR A 381 -2.16 9.69 -7.19
C THR A 381 -1.21 10.02 -6.03
N PRO A 382 -0.27 10.98 -6.22
CA PRO A 382 0.68 11.37 -5.19
C PRO A 382 0.05 11.77 -3.85
N LEU A 383 -1.20 12.24 -3.85
CA LEU A 383 -1.93 12.55 -2.63
C LEU A 383 -2.44 11.31 -1.90
N MET A 384 -2.96 10.31 -2.62
CA MET A 384 -3.34 9.04 -1.99
C MET A 384 -2.09 8.34 -1.47
N ALA A 385 -0.97 8.36 -2.21
CA ALA A 385 0.31 7.85 -1.71
C ALA A 385 0.71 8.53 -0.40
N ARG A 386 0.61 9.87 -0.36
CA ARG A 386 0.84 10.67 0.84
C ARG A 386 -0.11 10.34 1.99
N PHE A 387 -1.39 10.06 1.71
CA PHE A 387 -2.38 9.64 2.71
C PHE A 387 -2.04 8.26 3.29
N LEU A 388 -1.77 7.28 2.44
CA LEU A 388 -1.42 5.92 2.84
C LEU A 388 -0.11 5.87 3.65
N GLU A 389 0.91 6.64 3.26
CA GLU A 389 2.17 6.77 4.01
C GLU A 389 1.97 7.32 5.43
N ASP A 390 0.94 8.15 5.64
CA ASP A 390 0.61 8.71 6.95
C ASP A 390 -0.21 7.73 7.82
N LEU A 391 -0.71 6.64 7.23
CA LEU A 391 -1.42 5.57 7.94
C LEU A 391 -0.52 4.36 8.25
N LEU A 392 0.42 4.05 7.36
CA LEU A 392 1.16 2.77 7.34
C LEU A 392 2.47 2.76 8.14
N ASP A 393 2.80 3.82 8.87
CA ASP A 393 4.03 3.82 9.68
C ASP A 393 4.00 2.74 10.76
N ALA A 394 5.11 2.04 10.96
CA ALA A 394 5.24 0.99 11.95
C ALA A 394 5.19 1.55 13.38
N ASP A 395 5.65 2.79 13.58
CA ASP A 395 5.49 3.50 14.85
C ASP A 395 4.10 4.18 14.89
N PRO A 396 3.19 3.78 15.79
CA PRO A 396 1.87 4.38 15.89
C PRO A 396 1.92 5.90 16.17
N ALA A 397 2.96 6.41 16.84
CA ALA A 397 3.10 7.84 17.10
C ALA A 397 3.34 8.65 15.82
N ARG A 398 3.84 8.00 14.76
CA ARG A 398 4.16 8.63 13.46
C ARG A 398 3.05 8.49 12.42
N ARG A 399 1.89 7.98 12.83
CA ARG A 399 0.67 8.00 12.03
C ARG A 399 -0.07 9.32 12.22
N LEU A 400 -0.76 9.77 11.17
CA LEU A 400 -1.52 11.03 11.14
C LEU A 400 -0.67 12.28 11.46
N LEU A 401 0.60 12.28 11.03
CA LEU A 401 1.48 13.44 11.21
C LEU A 401 1.08 14.59 10.27
N LEU A 402 0.61 14.24 9.07
CA LEU A 402 0.24 15.16 8.00
C LEU A 402 -1.27 15.43 7.94
N PHE A 403 -2.08 14.40 8.21
CA PHE A 403 -3.53 14.41 8.17
C PHE A 403 -4.10 14.40 9.59
N ARG A 404 -3.96 15.53 10.28
CA ARG A 404 -4.42 15.68 11.66
C ARG A 404 -5.92 15.99 11.68
N PRO A 405 -6.76 15.10 12.23
CA PRO A 405 -8.19 15.37 12.38
C PRO A 405 -8.42 16.50 13.40
N GLU A 406 -9.49 17.26 13.22
CA GLU A 406 -9.97 18.19 14.23
C GLU A 406 -10.44 17.42 15.48
N PRO A 407 -10.12 17.88 16.71
CA PRO A 407 -10.41 17.14 17.95
C PRO A 407 -11.90 16.83 18.16
N ASP A 408 -12.79 17.73 17.75
CA ASP A 408 -14.23 17.64 18.00
C ASP A 408 -14.99 16.86 16.93
N SER A 409 -14.29 16.32 15.93
CA SER A 409 -14.87 15.65 14.77
C SER A 409 -14.46 14.18 14.72
N SER A 410 -15.37 13.31 14.28
CA SER A 410 -15.06 11.88 14.12
C SER A 410 -13.83 11.66 13.24
N LEU A 411 -12.86 10.90 13.76
CA LEU A 411 -11.59 10.58 13.11
C LEU A 411 -11.83 9.94 11.74
N TYR A 412 -12.47 8.78 11.71
CA TYR A 412 -12.73 8.05 10.47
C TYR A 412 -13.74 8.76 9.57
N GLY A 413 -14.64 9.56 10.14
CA GLY A 413 -15.53 10.43 9.36
C GLY A 413 -14.76 11.49 8.56
N GLN A 414 -13.72 12.11 9.13
CA GLN A 414 -12.85 13.05 8.43
C GLN A 414 -11.96 12.35 7.39
N LEU A 415 -11.28 11.27 7.80
CA LEU A 415 -10.42 10.50 6.91
C LEU A 415 -11.19 9.96 5.69
N GLY A 416 -12.40 9.46 5.90
CA GLY A 416 -13.27 8.96 4.83
C GLY A 416 -13.67 10.05 3.84
N ARG A 417 -13.92 11.29 4.31
CA ARG A 417 -14.16 12.44 3.42
C ARG A 417 -12.93 12.76 2.58
N TRP A 418 -11.75 12.86 3.19
CA TRP A 418 -10.50 13.13 2.45
C TRP A 418 -10.20 12.05 1.42
N PHE A 419 -10.42 10.78 1.77
CA PHE A 419 -10.29 9.66 0.85
C PHE A 419 -11.26 9.76 -0.33
N ALA A 420 -12.56 9.97 -0.06
CA ALA A 420 -13.59 10.05 -1.10
C ALA A 420 -13.38 11.25 -2.04
N GLU A 421 -12.94 12.39 -1.48
CA GLU A 421 -12.57 13.59 -2.23
C GLU A 421 -11.42 13.33 -3.21
N GLU A 422 -10.37 12.63 -2.78
CA GLU A 422 -9.24 12.26 -3.63
C GLU A 422 -9.60 11.19 -4.66
N LEU A 423 -10.45 10.23 -4.30
CA LEU A 423 -10.88 9.18 -5.22
C LEU A 423 -11.76 9.73 -6.35
N THR A 424 -12.67 10.65 -6.02
CA THR A 424 -13.50 11.37 -7.01
C THR A 424 -12.61 12.16 -7.99
N ALA A 425 -11.58 12.83 -7.45
CA ALA A 425 -10.60 13.54 -8.25
C ALA A 425 -9.82 12.59 -9.18
N LEU A 426 -9.49 11.40 -8.71
CA LEU A 426 -8.78 10.40 -9.50
C LEU A 426 -9.67 9.80 -10.60
N ARG A 427 -10.93 9.49 -10.31
CA ARG A 427 -11.88 8.98 -11.31
C ARG A 427 -12.13 9.94 -12.44
N ALA A 428 -12.34 11.22 -12.13
CA ALA A 428 -12.44 12.26 -13.17
C ALA A 428 -11.18 12.31 -14.08
N ALA A 429 -10.05 11.73 -13.65
CA ALA A 429 -8.80 11.68 -14.42
C ALA A 429 -8.83 10.52 -15.38
N TYR A 430 -9.32 9.41 -14.84
CA TYR A 430 -9.38 8.15 -15.51
C TYR A 430 -10.45 8.17 -16.61
N THR A 431 -11.63 8.72 -16.33
CA THR A 431 -12.72 8.82 -17.32
C THR A 431 -12.34 9.67 -18.54
N GLU A 432 -11.46 10.67 -18.38
CA GLU A 432 -10.91 11.44 -19.51
C GLU A 432 -9.82 10.69 -20.29
N ARG A 433 -9.08 9.78 -19.65
CA ARG A 433 -8.12 8.87 -20.33
C ARG A 433 -8.83 7.73 -21.08
N VAL A 434 -9.99 7.28 -20.60
CA VAL A 434 -10.73 6.14 -21.15
C VAL A 434 -11.69 6.61 -22.27
N ARG A 435 -11.12 6.79 -23.46
CA ARG A 435 -11.78 6.65 -24.78
C ARG A 435 -10.78 6.03 -25.76
N PRO A 436 -11.20 5.03 -26.56
CA PRO A 436 -11.63 3.69 -26.17
C PRO A 436 -10.43 2.71 -25.98
N ALA A 437 -10.73 1.60 -25.32
CA ALA A 437 -9.86 0.46 -25.09
C ALA A 437 -9.41 -0.21 -26.40
N ARG A 438 -8.24 0.19 -26.90
CA ARG A 438 -7.23 -0.58 -27.65
C ARG A 438 -5.96 0.27 -27.63
N ALA A 439 -5.34 0.42 -26.46
CA ALA A 439 -4.04 1.06 -26.39
C ALA A 439 -3.00 0.07 -26.98
N ASP A 440 -2.89 0.08 -28.31
CA ASP A 440 -1.80 -0.58 -29.02
C ASP A 440 -0.47 -0.05 -28.47
N VAL A 441 0.59 -0.86 -28.59
CA VAL A 441 1.98 -0.40 -28.39
C VAL A 441 2.23 0.92 -29.13
N ARG A 442 1.57 1.12 -30.27
CA ARG A 442 1.55 2.33 -31.07
C ARG A 442 1.04 3.58 -30.35
N ASP A 443 0.01 3.51 -29.51
CA ASP A 443 -0.51 4.69 -28.79
C ASP A 443 0.38 5.07 -27.61
N ASN A 444 0.99 4.09 -26.93
CA ASN A 444 2.04 4.33 -25.95
C ASN A 444 3.31 4.93 -26.58
N LEU A 445 3.65 4.47 -27.79
CA LEU A 445 4.70 5.07 -28.62
C LEU A 445 4.37 6.50 -29.03
N LEU A 446 3.13 6.78 -29.46
CA LEU A 446 2.67 8.13 -29.82
C LEU A 446 2.63 9.07 -28.60
N GLY A 447 2.29 8.56 -27.42
CA GLY A 447 2.35 9.30 -26.15
C GLY A 447 3.76 9.74 -25.76
N LEU A 448 4.80 8.97 -26.12
CA LEU A 448 6.21 9.38 -25.94
C LEU A 448 6.57 10.62 -26.77
N PHE A 449 5.83 10.92 -27.84
CA PHE A 449 6.04 12.09 -28.70
C PHE A 449 5.31 13.36 -28.21
N HIS A 450 4.49 13.31 -27.15
CA HIS A 450 3.88 14.52 -26.59
C HIS A 450 4.83 15.29 -25.65
N PRO A 451 5.26 16.52 -25.99
CA PRO A 451 6.30 17.24 -25.25
C PRO A 451 5.86 17.69 -23.85
N PHE A 452 4.56 17.88 -23.62
CA PHE A 452 4.03 18.37 -22.35
C PHE A 452 3.51 17.28 -21.41
N SER A 453 3.46 16.01 -21.85
CA SER A 453 2.98 14.85 -21.07
C SER A 453 1.68 15.08 -20.26
N GLY A 454 0.83 16.02 -20.70
CA GLY A 454 -0.39 16.43 -19.98
C GLY A 454 -0.18 17.13 -18.64
N ALA A 455 1.06 17.46 -18.23
CA ALA A 455 1.36 17.99 -16.89
C ALA A 455 0.68 19.33 -16.54
N PRO A 456 0.57 20.33 -17.45
CA PRO A 456 -0.17 21.57 -17.16
C PRO A 456 -1.66 21.31 -16.94
N ARG A 457 -2.24 20.37 -17.71
CA ARG A 457 -3.63 19.92 -17.52
C ARG A 457 -3.79 19.21 -16.17
N ARG A 458 -2.88 18.29 -15.82
CA ARG A 458 -2.85 17.60 -14.51
C ARG A 458 -2.81 18.58 -13.35
N GLN A 459 -1.96 19.62 -13.41
CA GLN A 459 -1.84 20.60 -12.33
C GLN A 459 -3.03 21.57 -12.25
N ARG A 460 -3.55 22.04 -13.39
CA ARG A 460 -4.80 22.83 -13.41
C ARG A 460 -5.96 22.03 -12.82
N ARG A 461 -5.99 20.74 -13.09
CA ARG A 461 -7.01 19.81 -12.59
C ARG A 461 -6.89 19.56 -11.09
N LEU A 462 -5.68 19.36 -10.56
CA LEU A 462 -5.42 19.32 -9.11
C LEU A 462 -5.88 20.62 -8.43
N LEU A 463 -5.68 21.77 -9.06
CA LEU A 463 -6.15 23.05 -8.55
C LEU A 463 -7.68 23.21 -8.63
N ALA A 464 -8.32 22.72 -9.70
CA ALA A 464 -9.78 22.78 -9.86
C ALA A 464 -10.50 21.90 -8.83
N VAL A 465 -10.05 20.65 -8.66
CA VAL A 465 -10.53 19.72 -7.64
C VAL A 465 -10.40 20.34 -6.24
N ARG A 466 -9.24 20.92 -5.93
CA ARG A 466 -8.98 21.48 -4.59
C ARG A 466 -9.67 22.81 -4.31
N ARG A 467 -10.09 23.55 -5.33
CA ARG A 467 -10.99 24.71 -5.15
C ARG A 467 -12.39 24.26 -4.71
N ALA A 468 -12.80 23.03 -5.04
CA ALA A 468 -14.06 22.46 -4.61
C ALA A 468 -13.98 21.79 -3.22
N GLN A 469 -12.80 21.33 -2.79
CA GLN A 469 -12.58 20.68 -1.48
C GLN A 469 -12.35 21.72 -0.36
N ARG A 470 -13.29 21.83 0.59
CA ARG A 470 -13.18 22.73 1.77
C ARG A 470 -12.09 22.31 2.76
N SER A 471 -11.78 21.01 2.79
CA SER A 471 -10.89 20.33 3.75
C SER A 471 -9.43 20.79 3.75
N TYR A 472 -8.98 21.42 2.66
CA TYR A 472 -7.61 21.86 2.44
C TYR A 472 -7.47 23.39 2.37
N ALA A 473 -8.40 24.12 2.97
CA ALA A 473 -8.44 25.59 3.00
C ALA A 473 -7.27 26.26 3.76
N GLU A 474 -6.18 25.56 4.05
CA GLU A 474 -4.95 26.21 4.50
C GLU A 474 -4.36 27.08 3.38
N HIS A 475 -4.47 28.40 3.56
CA HIS A 475 -3.97 29.43 2.66
C HIS A 475 -2.53 29.16 2.17
N ARG A 476 -1.64 28.68 3.05
CA ARG A 476 -0.24 28.35 2.72
C ARG A 476 -0.08 27.17 1.75
N LYS A 477 -0.90 26.12 1.86
CA LYS A 477 -0.88 24.97 0.94
C LYS A 477 -1.37 25.37 -0.45
N ASN A 478 -2.38 26.24 -0.51
CA ASN A 478 -2.91 26.80 -1.76
C ASN A 478 -1.90 27.70 -2.49
N MET A 479 -1.13 28.52 -1.77
CA MET A 479 -0.06 29.32 -2.38
C MET A 479 1.03 28.45 -3.02
N ARG A 480 1.47 27.38 -2.34
CA ARG A 480 2.48 26.45 -2.89
C ARG A 480 1.98 25.75 -4.15
N LEU A 481 0.70 25.38 -4.22
CA LEU A 481 0.13 24.77 -5.41
C LEU A 481 0.03 25.76 -6.59
N ARG A 482 -0.35 27.01 -6.32
CA ARG A 482 -0.36 28.08 -7.34
C ARG A 482 1.05 28.38 -7.85
N TRP A 483 2.04 28.38 -6.96
CA TRP A 483 3.47 28.49 -7.31
C TRP A 483 3.90 27.37 -8.26
N LEU A 484 3.58 26.11 -7.93
CA LEU A 484 3.91 24.96 -8.76
C LEU A 484 3.21 25.00 -10.13
N LEU A 485 1.94 25.41 -10.17
CA LEU A 485 1.22 25.64 -11.43
C LEU A 485 1.86 26.76 -12.25
N GLY A 486 2.20 27.87 -11.60
CA GLY A 486 2.85 29.02 -12.24
C GLY A 486 4.11 28.59 -12.99
N TRP A 487 4.96 27.77 -12.36
CA TRP A 487 6.17 27.27 -13.03
C TRP A 487 5.91 26.24 -14.13
N SER A 488 4.92 25.35 -13.99
CA SER A 488 4.55 24.44 -15.09
C SER A 488 3.99 25.21 -16.28
N LEU A 489 3.17 26.23 -16.04
CA LEU A 489 2.67 27.09 -17.11
C LEU A 489 3.80 27.90 -17.74
N LEU A 490 4.68 28.50 -16.94
CA LEU A 490 5.84 29.23 -17.44
C LEU A 490 6.73 28.34 -18.31
N SER A 491 7.04 27.12 -17.86
CA SER A 491 7.77 26.13 -18.66
C SER A 491 7.06 25.80 -19.96
N ALA A 492 5.75 25.54 -19.92
CA ALA A 492 4.98 25.25 -21.13
C ALA A 492 4.97 26.43 -22.10
N THR A 493 4.81 27.65 -21.59
CA THR A 493 4.84 28.89 -22.37
C THR A 493 6.20 29.14 -22.99
N LEU A 494 7.30 29.02 -22.23
CA LEU A 494 8.65 29.21 -22.77
C LEU A 494 9.01 28.16 -23.82
N SER A 495 8.62 26.90 -23.63
CA SER A 495 8.78 25.87 -24.66
C SER A 495 7.94 26.16 -25.91
N TYR A 496 6.70 26.64 -25.74
CA TYR A 496 5.87 27.04 -26.88
C TYR A 496 6.47 28.22 -27.65
N LEU A 497 6.92 29.27 -26.94
CA LEU A 497 7.57 30.44 -27.54
C LEU A 497 8.87 30.05 -28.25
N GLY A 498 9.69 29.17 -27.66
CA GLY A 498 10.90 28.64 -28.30
C GLY A 498 10.59 27.82 -29.55
N GLY A 499 9.53 27.00 -29.52
CA GLY A 499 9.07 26.26 -30.69
C GLY A 499 8.54 27.16 -31.79
N LEU A 500 7.78 28.20 -31.43
CA LEU A 500 7.30 29.22 -32.36
C LEU A 500 8.46 29.96 -33.01
N LEU A 501 9.46 30.37 -32.21
CA LEU A 501 10.68 31.02 -32.71
C LEU A 501 11.41 30.16 -33.74
N VAL A 502 11.66 28.88 -33.43
CA VAL A 502 12.32 27.94 -34.34
C VAL A 502 11.49 27.73 -35.62
N LEU A 503 10.17 27.58 -35.48
CA LEU A 503 9.26 27.42 -36.62
C LEU A 503 9.26 28.67 -37.52
N THR A 504 9.19 29.87 -36.94
CA THR A 504 9.21 31.12 -37.69
C THR A 504 10.48 31.24 -38.52
N TYR A 505 11.65 30.94 -37.95
CA TYR A 505 12.90 30.98 -38.71
C TYR A 505 13.03 29.83 -39.72
N LEU A 506 12.49 28.63 -39.42
CA LEU A 506 12.42 27.53 -40.39
C LEU A 506 11.59 27.91 -41.63
N LEU A 507 10.44 28.56 -41.45
CA LEU A 507 9.60 29.00 -42.56
C LEU A 507 10.30 30.08 -43.40
N ARG A 508 11.01 31.02 -42.75
CA ARG A 508 11.83 32.03 -43.45
C ARG A 508 12.95 31.40 -44.27
N GLU A 509 13.63 30.36 -43.76
CA GLU A 509 14.64 29.61 -44.52
C GLU A 509 14.07 28.90 -45.75
N LEU A 510 12.78 28.55 -45.71
CA LEU A 510 12.06 27.92 -46.82
C LEU A 510 11.39 28.94 -47.77
N GLY A 511 11.54 30.24 -47.52
CA GLY A 511 10.90 31.30 -48.30
C GLY A 511 9.37 31.35 -48.15
N LEU A 512 8.84 30.79 -47.06
CA LEU A 512 7.40 30.76 -46.78
C LEU A 512 7.03 31.95 -45.89
N ASP A 513 6.18 32.83 -46.41
CA ASP A 513 5.77 34.05 -45.72
C ASP A 513 4.69 33.77 -44.66
N PHE A 514 4.86 34.32 -43.45
CA PHE A 514 4.01 34.08 -42.27
C PHE A 514 3.28 35.36 -41.81
N GLY A 515 3.27 36.41 -42.63
CA GLY A 515 2.75 37.73 -42.28
C GLY A 515 1.24 37.80 -42.08
N GLY A 516 0.77 37.58 -40.84
CA GLY A 516 -0.58 37.98 -40.44
C GLY A 516 -0.75 39.52 -40.33
N PRO A 517 -1.99 40.05 -40.33
CA PRO A 517 -2.25 41.51 -40.29
C PRO A 517 -1.56 42.25 -39.13
N ALA A 518 -1.36 41.57 -37.99
CA ALA A 518 -0.68 42.15 -36.83
C ALA A 518 0.82 42.36 -37.04
N LEU A 519 1.50 41.46 -37.77
CA LEU A 519 2.93 41.57 -38.04
C LEU A 519 3.22 42.69 -39.03
N SER A 520 2.37 42.86 -40.06
CA SER A 520 2.50 43.95 -41.03
C SER A 520 2.24 45.33 -40.43
N VAL A 521 1.35 45.44 -39.44
CA VAL A 521 1.20 46.66 -38.64
C VAL A 521 2.46 46.92 -37.81
N ALA A 522 3.00 45.92 -37.12
CA ALA A 522 4.21 46.08 -36.33
C ALA A 522 5.45 46.46 -37.17
N GLN A 523 5.61 45.86 -38.36
CA GLN A 523 6.68 46.19 -39.32
C GLN A 523 6.61 47.65 -39.78
N ARG A 524 5.42 48.13 -40.14
CA ARG A 524 5.20 49.55 -40.52
C ARG A 524 5.52 50.52 -39.39
N VAL A 525 5.13 50.19 -38.16
CA VAL A 525 5.38 51.05 -36.97
C VAL A 525 6.86 51.11 -36.61
N THR A 526 7.61 50.03 -36.85
CA THR A 526 9.01 49.89 -36.42
C THR A 526 10.03 50.18 -37.54
N GLY A 527 9.55 50.49 -38.76
CA GLY A 527 10.39 50.69 -39.93
C GLY A 527 11.14 49.44 -40.38
N THR A 528 10.66 48.25 -40.00
CA THR A 528 11.27 46.98 -40.36
C THR A 528 10.76 46.56 -41.74
N GLY A 529 11.63 46.05 -42.62
CA GLY A 529 11.24 45.61 -43.97
C GLY A 529 10.13 44.54 -43.98
N PRO A 530 9.46 44.31 -45.11
CA PRO A 530 8.33 43.37 -45.22
C PRO A 530 8.65 41.95 -44.77
N ASP A 531 9.91 41.53 -44.91
CA ASP A 531 10.38 40.21 -44.50
C ASP A 531 10.97 40.17 -43.08
N GLY A 532 11.06 41.31 -42.38
CA GLY A 532 11.78 41.47 -41.12
C GLY A 532 10.91 41.31 -39.87
N ILE A 533 11.44 40.71 -38.81
CA ILE A 533 10.78 40.64 -37.50
C ILE A 533 11.25 41.83 -36.64
N PRO A 534 10.35 42.73 -36.25
CA PRO A 534 10.70 43.89 -35.43
C PRO A 534 11.48 43.51 -34.17
N PHE A 535 12.51 44.28 -33.83
CA PHE A 535 13.42 44.10 -32.69
C PHE A 535 14.30 42.85 -32.70
N LEU A 536 13.79 41.68 -33.08
CA LEU A 536 14.56 40.43 -33.11
C LEU A 536 15.65 40.43 -34.19
N ASP A 537 15.33 40.90 -35.40
CA ASP A 537 16.33 40.94 -36.48
C ASP A 537 17.41 42.02 -36.23
N ARG A 538 17.19 42.97 -35.30
CA ARG A 538 18.22 43.94 -34.87
C ARG A 538 19.26 43.33 -33.92
N LEU A 539 18.95 42.22 -33.25
CA LEU A 539 19.87 41.52 -32.36
C LEU A 539 20.84 40.60 -33.13
N ARG A 540 20.59 40.40 -34.42
CA ARG A 540 21.34 39.48 -35.27
C ARG A 540 22.70 40.05 -35.65
N ALA A 541 23.72 39.20 -35.64
CA ALA A 541 25.05 39.54 -36.14
C ALA A 541 24.99 39.90 -37.64
N ALA A 542 25.80 40.89 -38.05
CA ALA A 542 25.77 41.43 -39.41
C ALA A 542 26.12 40.37 -40.48
N ASP A 543 26.85 39.32 -40.12
CA ASP A 543 27.28 38.21 -40.97
C ASP A 543 26.43 36.94 -40.83
N TYR A 544 25.25 37.03 -40.21
CA TYR A 544 24.26 35.94 -40.16
C TYR A 544 23.16 36.16 -41.22
N PRO A 545 23.32 35.61 -42.45
CA PRO A 545 22.32 35.70 -43.50
C PRO A 545 21.10 34.81 -43.20
N VAL A 546 19.91 35.34 -43.52
CA VAL A 546 18.66 34.60 -43.62
C VAL A 546 17.95 35.07 -44.89
N PRO A 547 17.68 34.18 -45.87
CA PRO A 547 17.86 32.73 -45.82
C PRO A 547 19.30 32.25 -46.12
N ASP A 548 19.75 31.21 -45.42
CA ASP A 548 20.93 30.37 -45.73
C ASP A 548 20.67 28.92 -45.28
N PRO A 549 19.85 28.17 -46.06
CA PRO A 549 19.33 26.87 -45.62
C PRO A 549 20.43 25.83 -45.43
N ARG A 550 21.57 25.95 -46.14
CA ARG A 550 22.68 24.99 -46.05
C ARG A 550 23.31 24.95 -44.65
N HIS A 551 23.35 26.09 -43.95
CA HIS A 551 24.01 26.21 -42.66
C HIS A 551 23.02 26.32 -41.50
N ASN A 552 21.83 26.89 -41.74
CA ASN A 552 20.89 27.23 -40.68
C ASN A 552 19.91 26.10 -40.35
N LEU A 553 19.57 25.23 -41.32
CA LEU A 553 18.56 24.17 -41.11
C LEU A 553 18.95 23.18 -40.00
N LEU A 554 20.21 22.75 -39.95
CA LEU A 554 20.66 21.81 -38.92
C LEU A 554 20.72 22.46 -37.52
N ILE A 555 21.03 23.75 -37.44
CA ILE A 555 21.02 24.51 -36.18
C ILE A 555 19.59 24.68 -35.68
N LEU A 556 18.65 25.01 -36.58
CA LEU A 556 17.22 25.05 -36.27
C LEU A 556 16.69 23.69 -35.84
N ALA A 557 17.13 22.60 -36.48
CA ALA A 557 16.79 21.23 -36.08
C ALA A 557 17.29 20.91 -34.66
N VAL A 558 18.54 21.24 -34.34
CA VAL A 558 19.08 21.13 -32.97
C VAL A 558 18.23 21.94 -31.99
N GLY A 559 17.93 23.20 -32.30
CA GLY A 559 17.06 24.06 -31.51
C GLY A 559 15.70 23.43 -31.23
N PHE A 560 15.05 22.86 -32.26
CA PHE A 560 13.78 22.15 -32.14
C PHE A 560 13.89 20.94 -31.19
N THR A 561 14.95 20.13 -31.32
CA THR A 561 15.14 18.97 -30.42
C THR A 561 15.28 19.40 -28.95
N PHE A 562 15.97 20.51 -28.67
CA PHE A 562 16.08 21.05 -27.31
C PHE A 562 14.77 21.61 -26.78
N VAL A 563 13.92 22.22 -27.61
CA VAL A 563 12.57 22.64 -27.20
C VAL A 563 11.79 21.44 -26.66
N LEU A 564 11.80 20.33 -27.41
CA LEU A 564 11.09 19.10 -27.03
C LEU A 564 11.65 18.47 -25.75
N VAL A 565 12.97 18.30 -25.69
CA VAL A 565 13.67 17.73 -24.53
C VAL A 565 13.40 18.55 -23.28
N CYS A 566 13.59 19.87 -23.33
CA CYS A 566 13.45 20.70 -22.14
C CYS A 566 12.00 20.75 -21.63
N ALA A 567 11.03 20.81 -22.54
CA ALA A 567 9.61 20.74 -22.17
C ALA A 567 9.33 19.45 -21.40
N LYS A 568 9.75 18.31 -21.96
CA LYS A 568 9.48 17.00 -21.38
C LYS A 568 10.27 16.76 -20.09
N TYR A 569 11.49 17.27 -20.02
CA TYR A 569 12.37 17.12 -18.86
C TYR A 569 11.78 17.76 -17.60
N TYR A 570 11.39 19.04 -17.65
CA TYR A 570 10.80 19.70 -16.48
C TYR A 570 9.41 19.15 -16.17
N GLN A 571 8.55 19.01 -17.18
CA GLN A 571 7.15 18.60 -17.00
C GLN A 571 7.03 17.14 -16.52
N GLY A 572 7.91 16.27 -17.02
CA GLY A 572 7.97 14.87 -16.65
C GLY A 572 8.52 14.66 -15.24
N LEU A 573 9.69 15.24 -14.93
CA LEU A 573 10.42 14.92 -13.71
C LEU A 573 10.05 15.80 -12.50
N PHE A 574 9.84 17.11 -12.70
CA PHE A 574 9.82 18.08 -11.58
C PHE A 574 8.50 18.81 -11.38
N ALA A 575 7.65 18.90 -12.41
CA ALA A 575 6.40 19.63 -12.32
C ALA A 575 5.50 19.06 -11.21
N GLY A 576 5.23 19.87 -10.18
CA GLY A 576 4.38 19.50 -9.04
C GLY A 576 5.13 18.95 -7.83
N LEU A 577 6.46 18.85 -7.91
CA LEU A 577 7.33 18.53 -6.78
C LEU A 577 7.97 19.81 -6.23
N THR A 578 8.16 19.87 -4.91
CA THR A 578 8.92 20.95 -4.27
C THR A 578 9.70 20.43 -3.07
N PRO A 579 11.04 20.54 -3.07
CA PRO A 579 11.88 20.28 -1.90
C PRO A 579 11.57 21.15 -0.68
N LEU A 580 10.93 22.31 -0.87
CA LEU A 580 10.62 23.27 0.20
C LEU A 580 9.61 22.74 1.23
N VAL A 581 8.99 21.57 1.00
CA VAL A 581 8.24 20.85 2.04
C VAL A 581 9.08 20.49 3.26
N THR A 582 10.41 20.45 3.12
CA THR A 582 11.37 20.25 4.23
C THR A 582 11.23 21.32 5.34
N GLY A 583 10.75 22.52 5.01
CA GLY A 583 10.64 23.62 5.96
C GLY A 583 11.98 24.31 6.26
N ARG A 584 11.92 25.36 7.10
CA ARG A 584 13.05 26.25 7.41
C ARG A 584 13.93 25.78 8.58
N HIS A 585 13.45 24.82 9.37
CA HIS A 585 14.06 24.42 10.64
C HIS A 585 14.81 23.09 10.58
N ALA A 586 15.14 22.56 9.39
CA ALA A 586 15.82 21.28 9.21
C ALA A 586 17.35 21.41 9.04
N GLY A 587 17.93 22.56 9.40
CA GLY A 587 19.37 22.81 9.31
C GLY A 587 19.93 22.67 7.89
N ARG A 588 20.98 21.85 7.72
CA ARG A 588 21.62 21.61 6.41
C ARG A 588 20.64 21.08 5.35
N LEU A 589 19.59 20.35 5.74
CA LEU A 589 18.59 19.88 4.79
C LEU A 589 17.75 21.02 4.21
N SER A 590 17.45 22.05 5.00
CA SER A 590 16.73 23.24 4.50
C SER A 590 17.55 23.97 3.44
N VAL A 591 18.88 24.06 3.62
CA VAL A 591 19.77 24.65 2.61
C VAL A 591 19.77 23.81 1.34
N LEU A 592 19.95 22.49 1.45
CA LEU A 592 19.89 21.58 0.30
C LEU A 592 18.53 21.63 -0.40
N ALA A 593 17.43 21.80 0.34
CA ALA A 593 16.09 21.95 -0.21
C ALA A 593 15.96 23.24 -1.04
N VAL A 594 16.47 24.37 -0.56
CA VAL A 594 16.48 25.63 -1.31
C VAL A 594 17.33 25.51 -2.57
N VAL A 595 18.53 24.94 -2.46
CA VAL A 595 19.42 24.72 -3.61
C VAL A 595 18.76 23.79 -4.64
N ALA A 596 18.12 22.71 -4.20
CA ALA A 596 17.39 21.79 -5.07
C ALA A 596 16.14 22.43 -5.70
N GLU A 597 15.40 23.27 -4.98
CA GLU A 597 14.27 24.02 -5.54
C GLU A 597 14.75 25.00 -6.63
N VAL A 598 15.79 25.80 -6.35
CA VAL A 598 16.38 26.70 -7.34
C VAL A 598 16.88 25.92 -8.54
N ALA A 599 17.58 24.80 -8.33
CA ALA A 599 18.02 23.91 -9.40
C ALA A 599 16.85 23.41 -10.26
N MET A 600 15.78 22.90 -9.65
CA MET A 600 14.59 22.43 -10.39
C MET A 600 13.95 23.55 -11.21
N ARG A 601 13.88 24.79 -10.70
CA ARG A 601 13.27 25.90 -11.44
C ARG A 601 14.21 26.51 -12.49
N ALA A 602 15.51 26.53 -12.25
CA ALA A 602 16.51 27.03 -13.20
C ALA A 602 16.49 26.25 -14.54
N THR A 603 16.11 24.97 -14.54
CA THR A 603 16.00 24.18 -15.77
C THR A 603 14.93 24.71 -16.73
N VAL A 604 13.95 25.48 -16.24
CA VAL A 604 12.91 26.12 -17.08
C VAL A 604 13.50 27.25 -17.92
N VAL A 605 14.51 27.95 -17.41
CA VAL A 605 15.16 29.10 -18.06
C VAL A 605 16.37 28.66 -18.91
N ALA A 606 16.85 27.43 -18.72
CA ALA A 606 17.93 26.85 -19.52
C ALA A 606 17.59 26.76 -21.01
N SER A 607 16.32 26.53 -21.36
CA SER A 607 15.90 26.27 -22.75
C SER A 607 15.94 27.51 -23.64
N PRO A 608 15.42 28.68 -23.22
CA PRO A 608 15.60 29.91 -23.99
C PRO A 608 17.07 30.25 -24.25
N VAL A 609 17.96 30.03 -23.29
CA VAL A 609 19.39 30.33 -23.43
C VAL A 609 20.06 29.39 -24.45
N ALA A 610 19.76 28.09 -24.40
CA ALA A 610 20.37 27.11 -25.29
C ALA A 610 19.90 27.22 -26.77
N ILE A 611 18.78 27.91 -27.02
CA ILE A 611 18.08 27.88 -28.32
C ILE A 611 18.00 29.28 -28.94
N ALA A 612 17.63 30.31 -28.18
CA ALA A 612 17.35 31.63 -28.74
C ALA A 612 18.63 32.35 -29.21
N LEU A 613 19.72 32.27 -28.44
CA LEU A 613 20.99 32.91 -28.80
C LEU A 613 21.55 32.41 -30.15
N PRO A 614 21.67 31.10 -30.41
CA PRO A 614 22.22 30.63 -31.68
C PRO A 614 21.27 30.82 -32.88
N VAL A 615 19.96 30.92 -32.66
CA VAL A 615 18.96 31.11 -33.73
C VAL A 615 18.78 32.59 -34.10
N VAL A 616 18.87 33.49 -33.11
CA VAL A 616 18.57 34.92 -33.30
C VAL A 616 19.84 35.74 -33.50
N VAL A 617 20.86 35.52 -32.66
CA VAL A 617 22.03 36.40 -32.55
C VAL A 617 23.17 35.93 -33.46
N GLU A 618 23.73 34.75 -33.17
CA GLU A 618 24.95 34.26 -33.83
C GLU A 618 24.95 32.74 -33.92
N ARG A 619 24.92 32.21 -35.14
CA ARG A 619 24.83 30.77 -35.40
C ARG A 619 26.05 29.98 -34.90
N ARG A 620 27.24 30.58 -34.87
CA ARG A 620 28.47 29.93 -34.39
C ARG A 620 28.44 29.61 -32.90
N TRP A 621 27.55 30.24 -32.13
CA TRP A 621 27.45 30.02 -30.69
C TRP A 621 26.69 28.75 -30.30
N TRP A 622 26.16 28.00 -31.28
CA TRP A 622 25.30 26.83 -31.01
C TRP A 622 25.93 25.85 -30.03
N LEU A 623 27.20 25.47 -30.23
CA LEU A 623 27.85 24.46 -29.40
C LEU A 623 28.21 24.99 -28.01
N ILE A 624 28.59 26.27 -27.91
CA ILE A 624 28.86 26.94 -26.62
C ILE A 624 27.57 27.02 -25.81
N CYS A 625 26.43 27.35 -26.45
CA CYS A 625 25.13 27.41 -25.80
C CYS A 625 24.68 26.02 -25.33
N VAL A 626 24.89 24.98 -26.14
CA VAL A 626 24.60 23.59 -25.78
C VAL A 626 25.49 23.10 -24.62
N ALA A 627 26.80 23.37 -24.67
CA ALA A 627 27.74 23.04 -23.61
C ALA A 627 27.36 23.71 -22.28
N SER A 628 27.01 25.00 -22.34
CA SER A 628 26.56 25.79 -21.18
C SER A 628 25.25 25.23 -20.59
N GLY A 629 24.27 24.92 -21.44
CA GLY A 629 23.00 24.31 -21.01
C GLY A 629 23.20 22.95 -20.36
N MET A 630 24.04 22.09 -20.93
CA MET A 630 24.34 20.77 -20.35
C MET A 630 25.08 20.87 -19.01
N THR A 631 25.97 21.85 -18.89
CA THR A 631 26.68 22.16 -17.64
C THR A 631 25.70 22.60 -16.55
N LEU A 632 24.74 23.48 -16.87
CA LEU A 632 23.68 23.85 -15.95
C LEU A 632 22.85 22.64 -15.49
N VAL A 633 22.47 21.75 -16.42
CA VAL A 633 21.75 20.51 -16.11
C VAL A 633 22.55 19.57 -15.19
N LEU A 634 23.88 19.46 -15.40
CA LEU A 634 24.76 18.71 -14.52
C LEU A 634 24.70 19.22 -13.08
N PHE A 635 24.88 20.53 -12.88
CA PHE A 635 24.82 21.14 -11.55
C PHE A 635 23.43 21.02 -10.91
N CYS A 636 22.37 21.22 -11.70
CA CYS A 636 21.01 21.04 -11.22
C CYS A 636 20.74 19.59 -10.77
N ASN A 637 21.16 18.60 -11.58
CA ASN A 637 21.03 17.18 -11.23
C ASN A 637 21.82 16.82 -9.97
N ALA A 638 23.03 17.36 -9.83
CA ALA A 638 23.87 17.13 -8.65
C ALA A 638 23.19 17.68 -7.39
N ALA A 639 22.65 18.89 -7.45
CA ALA A 639 21.90 19.51 -6.34
C ALA A 639 20.67 18.69 -5.95
N ILE A 640 19.83 18.33 -6.93
CA ILE A 640 18.58 17.57 -6.70
C ILE A 640 18.89 16.17 -6.15
N SER A 641 19.88 15.48 -6.73
CA SER A 641 20.34 14.17 -6.25
C SER A 641 20.96 14.23 -4.85
N GLY A 642 21.70 15.30 -4.56
CA GLY A 642 22.28 15.55 -3.24
C GLY A 642 21.20 15.70 -2.17
N TYR A 643 20.18 16.52 -2.45
CA TYR A 643 19.02 16.70 -1.59
C TYR A 643 18.25 15.38 -1.37
N ALA A 644 17.85 14.70 -2.45
CA ALA A 644 17.03 13.48 -2.35
C ALA A 644 17.74 12.39 -1.53
N ARG A 645 19.04 12.16 -1.77
CA ARG A 645 19.84 11.20 -1.01
C ARG A 645 20.06 11.63 0.44
N ALA A 646 20.19 12.92 0.72
CA ALA A 646 20.34 13.42 2.09
C ALA A 646 19.06 13.21 2.90
N VAL A 647 17.89 13.50 2.31
CA VAL A 647 16.59 13.26 2.95
C VAL A 647 16.37 11.78 3.20
N LEU A 648 16.54 10.92 2.19
CA LEU A 648 16.31 9.48 2.36
C LEU A 648 17.23 8.85 3.41
N ARG A 649 18.49 9.31 3.49
CA ARG A 649 19.40 8.90 4.56
C ARG A 649 18.91 9.33 5.93
N ARG A 650 18.47 10.59 6.09
CA ARG A 650 17.93 11.07 7.37
C ARG A 650 16.62 10.38 7.74
N ALA A 651 15.75 10.10 6.78
CA ALA A 651 14.48 9.40 6.98
C ALA A 651 14.70 7.99 7.52
N ARG A 652 15.68 7.26 6.96
CA ARG A 652 16.07 5.94 7.45
C ARG A 652 16.75 6.01 8.81
N ALA A 653 17.59 7.02 9.06
CA ALA A 653 18.21 7.24 10.36
C ALA A 653 17.18 7.61 11.45
N ALA A 654 16.08 8.25 11.05
CA ALA A 654 14.92 8.49 11.91
C ALA A 654 13.97 7.30 11.97
N GLU A 655 14.27 6.16 11.32
CA GLU A 655 13.48 4.94 11.30
C GLU A 655 12.05 5.09 10.74
N LEU A 656 11.85 5.96 9.74
CA LEU A 656 10.58 6.02 9.01
C LEU A 656 10.37 4.72 8.23
N SER A 657 9.45 3.87 8.69
CA SER A 657 9.30 2.49 8.16
C SER A 657 8.79 2.45 6.73
N THR A 658 8.04 3.46 6.30
CA THR A 658 7.45 3.55 4.96
C THR A 658 8.49 3.91 3.88
N VAL A 659 9.71 4.31 4.29
CA VAL A 659 10.81 4.62 3.37
C VAL A 659 11.62 3.36 3.07
N PRO A 660 11.62 2.86 1.83
CA PRO A 660 12.33 1.64 1.49
C PRO A 660 13.86 1.82 1.55
N VAL A 661 14.55 0.68 1.73
CA VAL A 661 16.02 0.60 1.77
C VAL A 661 16.64 1.12 0.48
N THR A 662 16.01 0.85 -0.66
CA THR A 662 16.40 1.37 -1.97
C THR A 662 15.24 2.12 -2.60
N VAL A 663 15.53 3.21 -3.30
CA VAL A 663 14.55 3.99 -4.07
C VAL A 663 15.06 4.03 -5.51
N PRO A 664 14.61 3.10 -6.38
CA PRO A 664 15.18 2.93 -7.72
C PRO A 664 15.20 4.21 -8.55
N GLY A 665 14.14 5.02 -8.48
CA GLY A 665 14.06 6.30 -9.19
C GLY A 665 15.18 7.29 -8.83
N VAL A 666 15.51 7.42 -7.54
CA VAL A 666 16.59 8.31 -7.08
C VAL A 666 17.96 7.75 -7.45
N GLN A 667 18.14 6.43 -7.37
CA GLN A 667 19.39 5.78 -7.78
C GLN A 667 19.65 5.97 -9.28
N ARG A 668 18.63 5.75 -10.11
CA ARG A 668 18.70 5.94 -11.56
C ARG A 668 18.95 7.40 -11.93
N TYR A 669 18.28 8.34 -11.28
CA TYR A 669 18.54 9.76 -11.50
C TYR A 669 19.97 10.16 -11.10
N THR A 670 20.50 9.57 -10.02
CA THR A 670 21.88 9.84 -9.57
C THR A 670 22.91 9.23 -10.54
N SER A 671 22.63 8.08 -11.17
CA SER A 671 23.56 7.45 -12.11
C SER A 671 23.77 8.28 -13.39
N TRP A 672 22.82 9.16 -13.73
CA TRP A 672 22.98 10.08 -14.85
C TRP A 672 24.13 11.08 -14.68
N LEU A 673 24.60 11.35 -13.45
CA LEU A 673 25.63 12.35 -13.19
C LEU A 673 26.95 12.04 -13.90
N ALA A 674 27.39 10.79 -13.89
CA ALA A 674 28.64 10.40 -14.55
C ALA A 674 28.56 10.63 -16.08
N GLY A 675 27.44 10.24 -16.70
CA GLY A 675 27.19 10.52 -18.11
C GLY A 675 27.07 12.01 -18.42
N ASN A 676 26.49 12.80 -17.51
CA ASN A 676 26.39 14.24 -17.67
C ASN A 676 27.76 14.93 -17.61
N VAL A 677 28.66 14.49 -16.73
CA VAL A 677 30.04 14.98 -16.65
C VAL A 677 30.78 14.69 -17.95
N LEU A 678 30.75 13.44 -18.40
CA LEU A 678 31.40 13.05 -19.66
C LEU A 678 30.87 13.85 -20.84
N TYR A 679 29.54 14.00 -20.93
CA TYR A 679 28.93 14.71 -22.05
C TYR A 679 29.27 16.21 -22.03
N ALA A 680 29.21 16.86 -20.87
CA ALA A 680 29.60 18.27 -20.74
C ALA A 680 31.08 18.47 -21.06
N PHE A 681 31.97 17.57 -20.62
CA PHE A 681 33.40 17.61 -20.94
C PHE A 681 33.65 17.52 -22.44
N VAL A 682 33.02 16.56 -23.13
CA VAL A 682 33.15 16.41 -24.59
C VAL A 682 32.66 17.66 -25.33
N LEU A 683 31.52 18.23 -24.92
CA LEU A 683 30.99 19.46 -25.54
C LEU A 683 31.94 20.65 -25.34
N TRP A 684 32.51 20.82 -24.14
CA TRP A 684 33.48 21.89 -23.87
C TRP A 684 34.83 21.68 -24.56
N LEU A 685 35.22 20.44 -24.86
CA LEU A 685 36.39 20.14 -25.68
C LEU A 685 36.15 20.53 -27.15
N LEU A 686 34.99 20.20 -27.69
CA LEU A 686 34.67 20.42 -29.11
C LEU A 686 34.26 21.87 -29.41
N ALA A 687 33.64 22.58 -28.46
CA ALA A 687 33.16 23.95 -28.62
C ALA A 687 34.23 24.93 -29.17
N PRO A 688 35.41 25.09 -28.53
CA PRO A 688 36.43 26.01 -29.04
C PRO A 688 37.04 25.53 -30.36
N LEU A 689 37.21 24.21 -30.55
CA LEU A 689 37.79 23.65 -31.77
C LEU A 689 36.92 23.92 -33.01
N LEU A 690 35.59 23.83 -32.87
CA LEU A 690 34.66 24.21 -33.93
C LEU A 690 34.55 25.73 -34.08
N TYR A 691 34.57 26.48 -32.98
CA TYR A 691 34.45 27.93 -33.02
C TYR A 691 35.62 28.60 -33.75
N TYR A 692 36.85 28.13 -33.53
CA TYR A 692 38.06 28.61 -34.21
C TYR A 692 38.34 27.92 -35.56
N GLY A 693 37.45 27.04 -36.03
CA GLY A 693 37.58 26.38 -37.33
C GLY A 693 38.68 25.31 -37.43
N VAL A 694 39.18 24.82 -36.30
CA VAL A 694 40.13 23.67 -36.26
C VAL A 694 39.42 22.40 -36.72
N LEU A 695 38.14 22.25 -36.35
CA LEU A 695 37.25 21.21 -36.87
C LEU A 695 36.34 21.81 -37.94
N GLN A 696 36.25 21.17 -39.10
CA GLN A 696 35.54 21.72 -40.27
C GLN A 696 34.16 21.07 -40.49
N ASP A 697 33.96 19.82 -40.04
CA ASP A 697 32.75 19.03 -40.28
C ASP A 697 31.58 19.36 -39.33
N THR A 698 31.22 20.64 -39.22
CA THR A 698 30.11 21.13 -38.36
C THR A 698 28.80 20.32 -38.51
N PRO A 699 28.36 19.91 -39.73
CA PRO A 699 27.16 19.11 -39.90
C PRO A 699 27.19 17.76 -39.15
N VAL A 700 28.35 17.11 -39.05
CA VAL A 700 28.50 15.81 -38.37
C VAL A 700 28.20 15.96 -36.87
N TYR A 701 28.72 17.02 -36.25
CA TYR A 701 28.49 17.30 -34.83
C TYR A 701 27.04 17.70 -34.55
N LEU A 702 26.41 18.47 -35.44
CA LEU A 702 24.99 18.83 -35.33
C LEU A 702 24.10 17.58 -35.38
N VAL A 703 24.34 16.68 -36.34
CA VAL A 703 23.62 15.40 -36.45
C VAL A 703 23.84 14.52 -35.21
N ALA A 704 25.07 14.44 -34.70
CA ALA A 704 25.37 13.70 -33.48
C ALA A 704 24.58 14.22 -32.27
N VAL A 705 24.45 15.54 -32.12
CA VAL A 705 23.63 16.15 -31.04
C VAL A 705 22.14 15.86 -31.23
N ILE A 706 21.63 15.88 -32.45
CA ILE A 706 20.22 15.52 -32.74
C ILE A 706 19.95 14.05 -32.33
N ILE A 707 20.85 13.13 -32.69
CA ILE A 707 20.76 11.70 -32.35
C ILE A 707 20.89 11.49 -30.83
N ALA A 708 21.72 12.27 -30.13
CA ALA A 708 21.80 12.21 -28.68
C ALA A 708 20.51 12.76 -28.02
N ASN A 709 19.95 13.85 -28.53
CA ASN A 709 18.79 14.48 -27.91
C ASN A 709 17.50 13.67 -28.06
N VAL A 710 17.22 13.10 -29.23
CA VAL A 710 15.91 12.47 -29.49
C VAL A 710 15.83 11.06 -28.89
N PRO A 711 16.60 10.06 -29.36
CA PRO A 711 16.66 8.74 -28.72
C PRO A 711 17.00 8.75 -27.22
N GLN A 712 18.15 9.32 -26.83
CA GLN A 712 18.65 9.17 -25.46
C GLN A 712 17.93 10.10 -24.49
N MET A 713 17.87 11.40 -24.78
CA MET A 713 17.32 12.34 -23.80
C MET A 713 15.79 12.37 -23.83
N TYR A 714 15.16 12.48 -25.00
CA TYR A 714 13.72 12.65 -25.11
C TYR A 714 12.91 11.36 -24.90
N LEU A 715 13.30 10.26 -25.55
CA LEU A 715 12.58 8.99 -25.47
C LEU A 715 12.93 8.19 -24.21
N ILE A 716 14.22 7.97 -23.94
CA ILE A 716 14.66 7.13 -22.82
C ILE A 716 14.60 7.91 -21.50
N LYS A 717 15.43 8.95 -21.33
CA LYS A 717 15.57 9.64 -20.04
C LYS A 717 14.32 10.42 -19.62
N CYS A 718 13.80 11.28 -20.50
CA CYS A 718 12.63 12.11 -20.22
C CYS A 718 11.30 11.39 -20.50
N GLY A 719 11.32 10.23 -21.17
CA GLY A 719 10.14 9.42 -21.45
C GLY A 719 10.04 8.22 -20.51
N ILE A 720 10.70 7.12 -20.89
CA ILE A 720 10.60 5.83 -20.21
C ILE A 720 11.02 5.92 -18.73
N GLU A 721 12.14 6.58 -18.44
CA GLU A 721 12.68 6.64 -17.08
C GLU A 721 12.03 7.72 -16.20
N ALA A 722 11.35 8.70 -16.80
CA ALA A 722 10.86 9.88 -16.10
C ALA A 722 9.84 9.56 -15.00
N VAL A 723 8.94 8.60 -15.23
CA VAL A 723 7.90 8.22 -14.26
C VAL A 723 8.55 7.67 -12.98
N GLY A 724 9.46 6.71 -13.10
CA GLY A 724 10.16 6.12 -11.96
C GLY A 724 11.00 7.15 -11.20
N ILE A 725 11.68 8.05 -11.92
CA ILE A 725 12.46 9.13 -11.30
C ILE A 725 11.54 10.08 -10.52
N ARG A 726 10.42 10.49 -11.12
CA ARG A 726 9.42 11.34 -10.48
C ARG A 726 8.85 10.70 -9.23
N VAL A 727 8.53 9.40 -9.27
CA VAL A 727 8.09 8.62 -8.11
C VAL A 727 9.14 8.66 -7.01
N GLY A 728 10.40 8.38 -7.33
CA GLY A 728 11.50 8.41 -6.37
C GLY A 728 11.72 9.79 -5.73
N LEU A 729 11.70 10.86 -6.54
CA LEU A 729 11.81 12.24 -6.05
C LEU A 729 10.58 12.66 -5.23
N GLY A 730 9.39 12.21 -5.62
CA GLY A 730 8.15 12.41 -4.87
C GLY A 730 8.20 11.77 -3.49
N ARG A 731 8.67 10.51 -3.41
CA ARG A 731 8.90 9.81 -2.15
C ARG A 731 9.92 10.53 -1.26
N ALA A 732 11.01 11.03 -1.85
CA ALA A 732 11.97 11.85 -1.11
C ALA A 732 11.34 13.15 -0.58
N CYS A 733 10.52 13.86 -1.37
CA CYS A 733 9.83 15.06 -0.89
C CYS A 733 8.84 14.73 0.24
N LEU A 734 8.08 13.64 0.13
CA LEU A 734 7.15 13.23 1.17
C LEU A 734 7.87 12.83 2.46
N ALA A 735 8.96 12.07 2.36
CA ALA A 735 9.81 11.73 3.51
C ALA A 735 10.35 12.99 4.21
N ALA A 736 10.72 14.03 3.43
CA ALA A 736 11.14 15.32 4.01
C ALA A 736 10.01 16.02 4.76
N GLU A 737 8.79 15.98 4.22
CA GLU A 737 7.61 16.57 4.85
C GLU A 737 7.28 15.87 6.18
N ARG A 738 7.35 14.53 6.23
CA ARG A 738 7.17 13.75 7.47
C ARG A 738 8.30 14.00 8.47
N LEU A 739 9.55 14.10 8.01
CA LEU A 739 10.67 14.45 8.89
C LEU A 739 10.51 15.83 9.54
N ALA A 740 9.88 16.79 8.85
CA ALA A 740 9.69 18.13 9.37
C ALA A 740 8.68 18.19 10.53
N THR A 741 7.82 17.17 10.68
CA THR A 741 6.84 17.10 11.78
C THR A 741 7.34 16.29 12.97
N ILE A 742 8.36 15.45 12.79
CA ILE A 742 8.99 14.69 13.86
C ILE A 742 9.97 15.61 14.60
N PRO A 743 9.82 15.80 15.93
CA PRO A 743 10.78 16.58 16.69
C PRO A 743 12.18 15.97 16.57
N VAL A 744 13.18 16.81 16.31
CA VAL A 744 14.57 16.35 16.22
C VAL A 744 14.95 15.83 17.61
N PRO A 745 15.38 14.56 17.76
CA PRO A 745 15.93 14.12 19.04
C PRO A 745 17.11 15.03 19.38
N GLU A 746 17.09 15.63 20.58
CA GLU A 746 18.23 16.40 21.05
C GLU A 746 19.49 15.54 20.91
N PRO A 747 20.61 16.12 20.41
CA PRO A 747 21.86 15.39 20.40
C PRO A 747 22.12 14.95 21.83
N ALA A 748 22.33 13.63 22.03
CA ALA A 748 22.71 13.08 23.32
C ALA A 748 23.82 13.97 23.91
N PRO A 749 23.71 14.39 25.19
CA PRO A 749 24.74 15.20 25.80
C PRO A 749 26.07 14.50 25.57
N ARG A 750 27.04 15.23 25.00
CA ARG A 750 28.40 14.71 24.85
C ARG A 750 28.78 14.13 26.22
N PRO A 751 29.32 12.90 26.29
CA PRO A 751 29.81 12.39 27.56
C PRO A 751 30.71 13.49 28.13
N ALA A 752 30.35 13.98 29.32
CA ALA A 752 31.12 15.01 29.97
C ALA A 752 32.56 14.49 30.03
N ASP A 753 33.50 15.27 29.50
CA ASP A 753 34.91 15.03 29.74
C ASP A 753 35.10 15.11 31.25
N HIS A 754 35.02 13.96 31.92
CA HIS A 754 35.47 13.86 33.30
C HIS A 754 36.95 14.24 33.27
N PRO A 755 37.38 15.26 34.04
CA PRO A 755 38.79 15.53 34.15
C PRO A 755 39.46 14.27 34.71
N VAL A 756 40.27 13.64 33.89
CA VAL A 756 41.13 12.53 34.30
C VAL A 756 41.97 13.05 35.46
N SER A 757 41.69 12.56 36.66
CA SER A 757 42.56 12.78 37.81
C SER A 757 43.89 12.07 37.53
N PRO A 758 45.03 12.77 37.60
CA PRO A 758 46.32 12.14 37.36
C PRO A 758 46.67 11.29 38.59
N GLY A 759 46.62 9.97 38.42
CA GLY A 759 47.14 9.03 39.40
C GLY A 759 46.17 7.92 39.73
N MET A 760 46.16 6.88 38.89
CA MET A 760 46.10 5.50 39.35
C MET A 760 46.64 4.60 38.24
N SER A 761 47.66 3.83 38.59
CA SER A 761 48.30 2.81 37.76
C SER A 761 47.30 1.76 37.30
N VAL A 762 47.22 1.55 35.99
CA VAL A 762 46.53 0.40 35.40
C VAL A 762 47.40 -0.84 35.61
N PRO A 763 46.90 -1.94 36.21
CA PRO A 763 47.59 -3.21 36.16
C PRO A 763 47.45 -3.78 34.74
N THR A 764 48.58 -3.92 34.06
CA THR A 764 48.70 -4.79 32.89
C THR A 764 48.53 -6.23 33.35
N ASP A 765 47.39 -6.84 33.06
CA ASP A 765 47.27 -8.29 32.89
C ASP A 765 45.99 -8.65 32.12
N ALA A 766 46.11 -9.72 31.33
CA ALA A 766 45.11 -10.41 30.52
C ALA A 766 44.82 -9.84 29.11
N VAL A 767 45.85 -9.88 28.26
CA VAL A 767 45.68 -10.35 26.88
C VAL A 767 45.85 -11.87 26.89
N ALA A 768 44.76 -12.63 26.77
CA ALA A 768 44.73 -13.97 26.16
C ALA A 768 43.30 -14.56 26.10
N ALA A 769 42.88 -14.92 24.88
CA ALA A 769 41.92 -15.97 24.50
C ALA A 769 40.44 -15.85 24.93
N ASN A 770 39.54 -15.44 24.04
CA ASN A 770 38.84 -16.27 23.04
C ASN A 770 37.88 -15.40 22.20
#